data_AF-A0A7I4F050-F1
#
_entry.id   AF-A0A7I4F050-F1
#
_cell.length_a   1.000
_cell.length_b   1.000
_cell.length_c   1.000
_cell.angle_alpha   90.00
_cell.angle_beta   90.00
_cell.angle_gamma   90.00
#
_symmetry.space_group_name_H-M   'P 1'
#
loop_
_entity.id
_entity.type
_entity.pdbx_description
1 polymer ?
#
loop_
_entity_poly.entity_id
_entity_poly.type
_entity_poly.pdbx_seq_one_letter_code
_entity_poly.pdbx_strand_id
1 'polypeptide(L)'
;MDLSRFIESIGMDSGIVKLYDIMMLYIVDLIKNITVDNSKIFNNVYVSSNQKRYQECINTLSTYECSIIADDRVVLTISVPIGCSYKPPEEATAMRGLFVIEGRRKVLMCQERNYTFMYLVRKEKCELQLSKCHCEIYMVNGVLKIFLSHNNLVNIFAIMKVLWKIITSAKREILSWTDHPKEILGLLLESQLDATTLDSNIIHSTERILATFDYDKKVKMLSLMICRFIESILSLKKEDDRNCLSFKCMHTPTDIVRRCIEKRNNKLNQQKIRSNSKQKAVIASALNRISKDIQSNFKTGVWEGYTQGDNKRTISQVLSSKSTLDSVSHVRRVEISSKERAILVIDMYNNTYVDPDDVLNHLDVLPQGNDVLFINGLFIARTWKDSILRSIKTYKRKREAFMFVSIHYSSDKKIHIQKTRSRYSRPLLIYTNGSIPVCSNTIVDDMYKASILEMIDAIEQMQCFIATTHDSICNQHTHIEIHPSFMFELSASMTPFVNFNQSSRIVFQSAMSKQAMPLALHIMTNMISDSKILTYAQKPICTTTISNTIKVYNGVNVVIAILSYFGYNQEDSLLFNKSSIDKGLFSSIEYEVVEIIENKFMNEILVYVPDGDILRDNDGIILVGQQVKDGDTIAAKLVITEKKQSIEKIVLKSFVSRWVDKVTKHTSVEGNKIVRVRILLYRFPIVGHKFTSRHSQKGIIGAILSQEDLSFTKDEIAPDLIINPHVIPSRMTMGHLLEMVMYKIYVLDSNNARDPMLSSKPKSRESSCIDATVFNRAHRSFEADIAKLCKEKMYCGATRLPIEAIVATGICYYHVLRHQARDKAHSISKGVIQSLTKQPVEGRSRKGGLRFGEMEKDYLIAHGVASMLFEKLKNTSDLYEIWIYHDCSMICSSSPSINCNGRNTKEHRLPYSFKLLAQELSIANIRVGLKYS
;
A
#
# COMPACT_ATOMS: atom_id res chain seq x y z
N MET A 1 25.58 4.43 19.61
CA MET A 1 24.43 5.19 19.06
C MET A 1 23.16 4.66 19.69
N ASP A 2 22.34 5.50 20.30
CA ASP A 2 21.03 5.07 20.84
C ASP A 2 20.05 4.88 19.66
N LEU A 3 19.76 3.62 19.32
CA LEU A 3 18.91 3.26 18.19
C LEU A 3 17.49 3.81 18.35
N SER A 4 16.99 3.93 19.58
CA SER A 4 15.63 4.43 19.84
C SER A 4 15.49 5.89 19.42
N ARG A 5 16.43 6.74 19.82
CA ARG A 5 16.49 8.16 19.43
C ARG A 5 16.75 8.36 17.94
N PHE A 6 17.49 7.46 17.30
CA PHE A 6 17.68 7.50 15.86
C PHE A 6 16.40 7.17 15.08
N ILE A 7 15.65 6.17 15.54
CA ILE A 7 14.33 5.85 14.95
C ILE A 7 13.35 7.02 15.14
N GLU A 8 13.40 7.68 16.29
CA GLU A 8 12.62 8.90 16.55
C GLU A 8 13.05 10.07 15.64
N SER A 9 14.35 10.23 15.38
CA SER A 9 14.90 11.35 14.58
C SER A 9 14.74 11.18 13.06
N ILE A 10 14.75 9.95 12.54
CA ILE A 10 14.26 9.65 11.17
C ILE A 10 12.80 10.12 11.02
N GLY A 11 12.09 10.22 12.15
CA GLY A 11 10.71 10.62 12.21
C GLY A 11 9.80 9.48 11.79
N MET A 12 8.76 9.23 12.59
CA MET A 12 7.49 8.75 12.03
C MET A 12 6.84 9.83 11.13
N ASP A 13 7.42 11.03 11.14
CA ASP A 13 7.09 12.21 10.37
C ASP A 13 7.42 12.02 8.89
N SER A 14 6.42 11.56 8.15
CA SER A 14 6.50 11.28 6.72
C SER A 14 7.27 12.38 5.97
N GLY A 15 8.40 12.04 5.34
CA GLY A 15 9.09 12.92 4.38
C GLY A 15 8.14 13.50 3.31
N ILE A 16 6.99 12.85 3.10
CA ILE A 16 5.83 13.35 2.34
C ILE A 16 5.44 14.78 2.74
N VAL A 17 5.37 15.12 4.03
CA VAL A 17 4.98 16.48 4.47
C VAL A 17 6.00 17.52 4.04
N LYS A 18 7.30 17.25 4.26
CA LYS A 18 8.39 18.12 3.79
C LYS A 18 8.38 18.25 2.25
N LEU A 19 8.15 17.15 1.53
CA LEU A 19 8.02 17.16 0.06
C LEU A 19 6.81 17.98 -0.41
N TYR A 20 5.68 17.93 0.31
CA TYR A 20 4.51 18.76 0.02
C TYR A 20 4.79 20.24 0.25
N ASP A 21 5.50 20.60 1.32
CA ASP A 21 5.89 22.00 1.56
C ASP A 21 6.77 22.53 0.41
N ILE A 22 7.75 21.74 -0.05
CA ILE A 22 8.58 22.07 -1.22
C ILE A 22 7.74 22.18 -2.50
N MET A 23 6.76 21.30 -2.70
CA MET A 23 5.87 21.35 -3.85
C MET A 23 4.98 22.59 -3.84
N MET A 24 4.48 23.00 -2.66
CA MET A 24 3.68 24.22 -2.55
C MET A 24 4.50 25.45 -2.99
N LEU A 25 5.76 25.54 -2.57
CA LEU A 25 6.68 26.57 -3.05
C LEU A 25 6.91 26.51 -4.57
N TYR A 26 7.09 25.30 -5.12
CA TYR A 26 7.23 25.10 -6.56
C TYR A 26 5.98 25.52 -7.35
N ILE A 27 4.78 25.22 -6.84
CA ILE A 27 3.52 25.62 -7.48
C ILE A 27 3.36 27.14 -7.44
N VAL A 28 3.72 27.79 -6.34
CA VAL A 28 3.74 29.26 -6.24
C VAL A 28 4.65 29.85 -7.30
N ASP A 29 5.86 29.30 -7.47
CA ASP A 29 6.78 29.76 -8.52
C ASP A 29 6.23 29.51 -9.93
N LEU A 30 5.64 28.34 -10.18
CA LEU A 30 5.02 27.99 -11.45
C LEU A 30 3.85 28.93 -11.82
N ILE A 31 3.07 29.40 -10.84
CA ILE A 31 2.00 30.38 -11.04
C ILE A 31 2.56 31.79 -11.29
N LYS A 32 3.60 32.19 -10.55
CA LYS A 32 4.32 33.47 -10.76
C LYS A 32 4.92 33.58 -12.16
N ASN A 33 5.32 32.45 -12.74
CA ASN A 33 5.94 32.37 -14.06
C ASN A 33 4.94 32.18 -15.21
N ILE A 34 3.63 32.26 -14.96
CA ILE A 34 2.62 32.30 -16.04
C ILE A 34 2.72 33.67 -16.73
N THR A 35 3.14 33.65 -17.99
CA THR A 35 3.25 34.82 -18.84
C THR A 35 2.25 34.77 -19.99
N VAL A 36 1.72 35.94 -20.36
CA VAL A 36 0.99 36.16 -21.62
C VAL A 36 1.69 37.32 -22.31
N ASP A 37 2.05 37.15 -23.58
CA ASP A 37 2.78 38.14 -24.40
C ASP A 37 4.04 38.68 -23.69
N ASN A 38 4.84 37.79 -23.09
CA ASN A 38 6.07 38.09 -22.34
C ASN A 38 5.92 38.97 -21.07
N SER A 39 4.69 39.25 -20.62
CA SER A 39 4.42 39.96 -19.36
C SER A 39 3.93 39.00 -18.26
N LYS A 40 4.36 39.20 -17.01
CA LYS A 40 3.86 38.42 -15.85
C LYS A 40 2.44 38.85 -15.51
N ILE A 41 1.56 37.88 -15.29
CA ILE A 41 0.13 38.13 -15.05
C ILE A 41 -0.15 38.45 -13.58
N PHE A 42 0.53 37.76 -12.66
CA PHE A 42 0.37 37.92 -11.21
C PHE A 42 1.65 38.45 -10.60
N ASN A 43 1.54 39.48 -9.76
CA ASN A 43 2.70 40.10 -9.11
C ASN A 43 2.92 39.49 -7.71
N ASN A 44 1.85 39.35 -6.93
CA ASN A 44 1.89 38.80 -5.58
C ASN A 44 1.19 37.45 -5.54
N VAL A 45 1.95 36.38 -5.31
CA VAL A 45 1.41 35.02 -5.15
C VAL A 45 1.94 34.44 -3.83
N TYR A 46 1.02 34.04 -2.95
CA TYR A 46 1.33 33.44 -1.66
C TYR A 46 0.30 32.37 -1.26
N VAL A 47 0.67 31.52 -0.29
CA VAL A 47 -0.22 30.49 0.26
C VAL A 47 -0.91 31.05 1.50
N SER A 48 -2.24 30.92 1.56
CA SER A 48 -3.01 31.30 2.76
C SER A 48 -2.90 30.26 3.87
N SER A 49 -2.73 30.74 5.11
CA SER A 49 -2.83 29.90 6.31
C SER A 49 -4.30 29.73 6.69
N ASN A 50 -4.89 28.61 6.28
CA ASN A 50 -6.28 28.34 6.60
C ASN A 50 -6.40 27.84 8.06
N GLN A 51 -7.23 28.42 8.92
CA GLN A 51 -7.19 28.15 10.37
C GLN A 51 -7.89 26.86 10.84
N LYS A 52 -8.73 26.23 9.99
CA LYS A 52 -9.50 25.04 10.40
C LYS A 52 -8.61 23.87 10.78
N ARG A 53 -8.91 23.25 11.94
CA ARG A 53 -8.27 22.03 12.42
C ARG A 53 -8.72 20.82 11.58
N TYR A 54 -7.88 19.80 11.44
CA TYR A 54 -8.26 18.65 10.60
C TYR A 54 -9.47 17.90 11.17
N GLN A 55 -9.61 17.88 12.50
CA GLN A 55 -10.73 17.21 13.17
C GLN A 55 -12.06 17.94 12.95
N GLU A 56 -12.03 19.28 12.83
CA GLU A 56 -13.19 20.06 12.42
C GLU A 56 -13.60 19.68 11.00
N CYS A 57 -12.65 19.56 10.07
CA CYS A 57 -12.96 19.14 8.71
C CYS A 57 -13.61 17.74 8.64
N ILE A 58 -13.17 16.81 9.50
CA ILE A 58 -13.82 15.49 9.63
C ILE A 58 -15.25 15.64 10.12
N ASN A 59 -15.46 16.45 11.15
CA ASN A 59 -16.76 16.65 11.79
C ASN A 59 -17.78 17.38 10.90
N THR A 60 -17.34 18.36 10.10
CA THR A 60 -18.18 19.15 9.19
C THR A 60 -18.27 18.59 7.77
N LEU A 61 -17.70 17.39 7.52
CA LEU A 61 -17.59 16.78 6.18
C LEU A 61 -16.92 17.70 5.14
N SER A 62 -16.01 18.59 5.58
CA SER A 62 -15.25 19.46 4.67
C SER A 62 -13.88 18.87 4.32
N THR A 63 -13.25 19.46 3.32
CA THR A 63 -11.91 19.09 2.86
C THR A 63 -10.86 19.88 3.64
N TYR A 64 -9.71 19.27 3.92
CA TYR A 64 -8.56 19.93 4.53
C TYR A 64 -7.64 20.44 3.43
N GLU A 65 -7.66 21.75 3.21
CA GLU A 65 -7.06 22.40 2.07
C GLU A 65 -6.45 23.76 2.41
N CYS A 66 -5.53 24.20 1.56
CA CYS A 66 -4.98 25.54 1.54
C CYS A 66 -5.32 26.21 0.21
N SER A 67 -5.47 27.53 0.24
CA SER A 67 -5.72 28.33 -0.96
C SER A 67 -4.47 29.13 -1.32
N ILE A 68 -4.08 29.10 -2.59
CA ILE A 68 -3.07 29.97 -3.17
C ILE A 68 -3.77 31.23 -3.65
N ILE A 69 -3.34 32.36 -3.10
CA ILE A 69 -3.87 33.69 -3.41
C ILE A 69 -2.89 34.37 -4.37
N ALA A 70 -3.41 34.90 -5.47
CA ALA A 70 -2.67 35.74 -6.39
C ALA A 70 -3.39 37.07 -6.60
N ASP A 71 -2.71 38.20 -6.37
CA ASP A 71 -3.26 39.57 -6.43
C ASP A 71 -4.64 39.68 -5.73
N ASP A 72 -4.71 39.24 -4.46
CA ASP A 72 -5.91 39.23 -3.60
C ASP A 72 -7.10 38.37 -4.06
N ARG A 73 -6.88 37.47 -5.02
CA ARG A 73 -7.90 36.48 -5.44
C ARG A 73 -7.43 35.07 -5.17
N VAL A 74 -8.34 34.21 -4.71
CA VAL A 74 -8.08 32.77 -4.64
C VAL A 74 -8.04 32.21 -6.06
N VAL A 75 -6.87 31.71 -6.43
CA VAL A 75 -6.62 31.21 -7.79
C VAL A 75 -6.59 29.69 -7.84
N LEU A 76 -6.07 29.05 -6.78
CA LEU A 76 -5.96 27.59 -6.72
C LEU A 76 -6.20 27.11 -5.28
N THR A 77 -6.98 26.05 -5.11
CA THR A 77 -7.17 25.41 -3.80
C THR A 77 -6.68 23.97 -3.88
N ILE A 78 -5.79 23.59 -2.96
CA ILE A 78 -5.11 22.30 -2.95
C ILE A 78 -5.34 21.62 -1.61
N SER A 79 -5.74 20.36 -1.65
CA SER A 79 -5.80 19.49 -0.47
C SER A 79 -4.39 19.22 0.05
N VAL A 80 -4.16 19.48 1.34
CA VAL A 80 -2.84 19.35 1.97
C VAL A 80 -2.81 18.17 2.95
N PRO A 81 -1.65 17.51 3.14
CA PRO A 81 -1.53 16.47 4.13
C PRO A 81 -1.54 17.03 5.56
N ILE A 82 -1.98 16.22 6.53
CA ILE A 82 -1.89 16.53 7.96
C ILE A 82 -0.41 16.67 8.36
N GLY A 83 -0.09 17.74 9.09
CA GLY A 83 1.27 18.08 9.54
C GLY A 83 2.01 19.12 8.67
N CYS A 84 1.40 19.58 7.58
CA CYS A 84 1.94 20.61 6.68
C CYS A 84 2.12 21.97 7.39
N SER A 85 3.24 22.66 7.09
CA SER A 85 3.66 23.90 7.77
C SER A 85 2.69 25.09 7.58
N TYR A 86 1.86 25.04 6.54
CA TYR A 86 0.86 26.07 6.22
C TYR A 86 -0.44 25.95 7.04
N LYS A 87 -0.46 25.06 8.04
CA LYS A 87 -1.58 24.75 8.93
C LYS A 87 -1.07 24.61 10.37
N PRO A 88 -1.93 24.79 11.40
CA PRO A 88 -1.51 24.69 12.78
C PRO A 88 -0.85 23.32 13.06
N PRO A 89 0.33 23.29 13.73
CA PRO A 89 0.98 22.05 14.10
C PRO A 89 0.12 21.35 15.16
N GLU A 90 -0.54 20.26 14.78
CA GLU A 90 -1.34 19.46 15.70
C GLU A 90 -0.55 18.24 16.20
N GLU A 91 -0.74 17.89 17.47
CA GLU A 91 -0.24 16.67 18.09
C GLU A 91 -0.97 15.45 17.50
N ALA A 92 -0.40 14.84 16.48
CA ALA A 92 -0.76 13.48 16.07
C ALA A 92 0.51 12.77 15.58
N THR A 93 1.28 12.26 16.54
CA THR A 93 2.59 11.61 16.35
C THR A 93 2.58 10.37 15.43
N ALA A 94 1.42 9.84 15.04
CA ALA A 94 1.33 8.62 14.23
C ALA A 94 0.76 8.80 12.81
N MET A 95 0.23 9.97 12.44
CA MET A 95 -0.68 10.09 11.28
C MET A 95 -0.42 11.31 10.38
N ARG A 96 0.85 11.74 10.28
CA ARG A 96 1.29 12.77 9.33
C ARG A 96 1.33 12.22 7.90
N GLY A 97 1.08 13.07 6.90
CA GLY A 97 1.07 12.68 5.48
C GLY A 97 -0.29 12.25 4.92
N LEU A 98 -1.35 12.24 5.72
CA LEU A 98 -2.72 11.86 5.32
C LEU A 98 -3.52 13.04 4.78
N PHE A 99 -4.46 12.79 3.87
CA PHE A 99 -5.39 13.79 3.35
C PHE A 99 -6.75 13.63 4.01
N VAL A 100 -7.46 14.75 4.23
CA VAL A 100 -8.88 14.73 4.64
C VAL A 100 -9.69 15.35 3.50
N ILE A 101 -10.56 14.54 2.89
CA ILE A 101 -11.37 14.91 1.72
C ILE A 101 -12.82 14.60 2.07
N GLU A 102 -13.69 15.61 2.08
CA GLU A 102 -15.11 15.47 2.46
C GLU A 102 -15.29 14.71 3.80
N GLY A 103 -14.48 15.09 4.80
CA GLY A 103 -14.41 14.46 6.12
C GLY A 103 -13.87 13.02 6.16
N ARG A 104 -13.50 12.42 5.03
CA ARG A 104 -12.89 11.09 4.97
C ARG A 104 -11.37 11.19 4.90
N ARG A 105 -10.69 10.32 5.67
CA ARG A 105 -9.23 10.19 5.62
C ARG A 105 -8.83 9.37 4.40
N LYS A 106 -7.96 9.93 3.57
CA LYS A 106 -7.45 9.30 2.36
C LYS A 106 -5.93 9.25 2.36
N VAL A 107 -5.41 8.17 1.79
CA VAL A 107 -3.99 7.97 1.50
C VAL A 107 -3.84 8.05 -0.01
N LEU A 108 -2.87 8.83 -0.49
CA LEU A 108 -2.42 8.77 -1.86
C LEU A 108 -1.25 7.80 -1.92
N MET A 109 -1.37 6.71 -2.68
CA MET A 109 -0.39 5.64 -2.68
C MET A 109 0.84 6.00 -3.53
N CYS A 110 2.04 5.69 -3.04
CA CYS A 110 3.26 5.78 -3.85
C CYS A 110 3.17 4.81 -5.03
N GLN A 111 3.62 5.22 -6.21
CA GLN A 111 3.54 4.42 -7.43
C GLN A 111 4.94 4.07 -7.92
N GLU A 112 5.24 2.78 -8.04
CA GLU A 112 6.46 2.33 -8.71
C GLU A 112 6.29 2.47 -10.22
N ARG A 113 7.28 3.08 -10.86
CA ARG A 113 7.39 3.22 -12.31
C ARG A 113 8.77 2.81 -12.77
N ASN A 114 8.86 2.47 -14.05
CA ASN A 114 10.16 2.34 -14.69
C ASN A 114 10.80 3.74 -14.80
N TYR A 115 12.10 3.78 -14.63
CA TYR A 115 12.89 4.99 -14.69
C TYR A 115 12.89 5.57 -16.11
N THR A 116 12.63 6.87 -16.23
CA THR A 116 12.73 7.59 -17.51
C THR A 116 14.19 7.96 -17.80
N PHE A 117 14.61 7.93 -19.06
CA PHE A 117 15.99 8.23 -19.52
C PHE A 117 17.05 7.14 -19.28
N MET A 118 16.64 5.94 -18.86
CA MET A 118 17.50 4.75 -18.96
C MET A 118 16.97 3.81 -20.03
N TYR A 119 17.88 3.27 -20.85
CA TYR A 119 17.56 2.21 -21.79
C TYR A 119 17.62 0.85 -21.08
N LEU A 120 16.70 -0.04 -21.44
CA LEU A 120 16.61 -1.41 -20.94
C LEU A 120 16.81 -2.36 -22.11
N VAL A 121 17.80 -3.24 -22.01
CA VAL A 121 18.13 -4.19 -23.07
C VAL A 121 17.69 -5.60 -22.69
N ARG A 122 16.89 -6.22 -23.55
CA ARG A 122 16.51 -7.63 -23.49
C ARG A 122 16.79 -8.27 -24.84
N LYS A 123 16.79 -9.60 -24.92
CA LYS A 123 16.97 -10.32 -26.18
C LYS A 123 15.91 -9.98 -27.23
N GLU A 124 14.68 -9.76 -26.79
CA GLU A 124 13.55 -9.45 -27.69
C GLU A 124 13.61 -8.00 -28.20
N LYS A 125 13.98 -7.06 -27.34
CA LYS A 125 13.98 -5.62 -27.65
C LYS A 125 14.89 -4.80 -26.74
N CYS A 126 15.32 -3.65 -27.25
CA CYS A 126 15.93 -2.58 -26.47
C CYS A 126 14.97 -1.39 -26.40
N GLU A 127 14.53 -1.01 -25.19
CA GLU A 127 13.55 0.06 -24.99
C GLU A 127 14.18 1.26 -24.26
N LEU A 128 13.84 2.48 -24.69
CA LEU A 128 14.17 3.73 -24.01
C LEU A 128 12.90 4.51 -23.79
N GLN A 129 12.54 4.69 -22.52
CA GLN A 129 11.39 5.49 -22.13
C GLN A 129 11.83 6.94 -21.84
N LEU A 130 11.37 7.88 -22.67
CA LEU A 130 11.50 9.31 -22.46
C LEU A 130 10.20 9.88 -21.88
N SER A 131 10.25 11.10 -21.33
CA SER A 131 9.12 11.72 -20.63
C SER A 131 7.83 11.87 -21.46
N LYS A 132 7.95 11.93 -22.80
CA LYS A 132 6.83 12.09 -23.74
C LYS A 132 6.79 11.06 -24.85
N CYS A 133 7.79 10.18 -24.93
CA CYS A 133 8.04 9.35 -26.10
C CYS A 133 8.58 7.98 -25.68
N HIS A 134 8.18 6.96 -26.43
CA HIS A 134 8.68 5.60 -26.25
C HIS A 134 9.43 5.19 -27.51
N CYS A 135 10.65 4.72 -27.35
CA CYS A 135 11.50 4.24 -28.42
C CYS A 135 11.84 2.77 -28.15
N GLU A 136 11.56 1.89 -29.10
CA GLU A 136 11.91 0.47 -29.00
C GLU A 136 12.67 0.03 -30.24
N ILE A 137 13.69 -0.79 -30.04
CA ILE A 137 14.49 -1.39 -31.09
C ILE A 137 14.23 -2.89 -31.07
N TYR A 138 13.92 -3.45 -32.24
CA TYR A 138 13.60 -4.85 -32.47
C TYR A 138 14.52 -5.42 -33.54
N MET A 139 14.71 -6.74 -33.52
CA MET A 139 15.20 -7.48 -34.67
C MET A 139 14.02 -8.23 -35.29
N VAL A 140 13.70 -7.95 -36.55
CA VAL A 140 12.62 -8.62 -37.30
C VAL A 140 13.22 -9.20 -38.57
N ASN A 141 13.22 -10.54 -38.69
CA ASN A 141 13.80 -11.27 -39.83
C ASN A 141 15.27 -10.88 -40.12
N GLY A 142 16.10 -10.73 -39.08
CA GLY A 142 17.50 -10.30 -39.22
C GLY A 142 17.71 -8.80 -39.46
N VAL A 143 16.64 -8.01 -39.60
CA VAL A 143 16.71 -6.56 -39.82
C VAL A 143 16.41 -5.79 -38.54
N LEU A 144 17.28 -4.82 -38.23
CA LEU A 144 17.12 -3.92 -37.10
C LEU A 144 16.06 -2.86 -37.41
N LYS A 145 14.96 -2.89 -36.66
CA LYS A 145 13.84 -1.95 -36.80
C LYS A 145 13.64 -1.17 -35.50
N ILE A 146 13.17 0.07 -35.64
CA ILE A 146 12.85 0.97 -34.54
C ILE A 146 11.37 1.34 -34.59
N PHE A 147 10.73 1.24 -33.44
CA PHE A 147 9.35 1.65 -33.22
C PHE A 147 9.38 2.96 -32.42
N LEU A 148 8.69 3.96 -32.97
CA LEU A 148 8.50 5.27 -32.35
C LEU A 148 7.01 5.40 -32.07
N SER A 149 6.64 5.95 -30.91
CA SER A 149 5.28 5.95 -30.30
C SER A 149 4.08 6.38 -31.16
N HIS A 150 4.28 6.80 -32.42
CA HIS A 150 3.22 7.19 -33.36
C HIS A 150 3.31 6.55 -34.76
N ASN A 151 4.20 5.58 -35.03
CA ASN A 151 4.46 5.08 -36.39
C ASN A 151 4.67 3.55 -36.50
N ASN A 152 4.61 3.05 -37.74
CA ASN A 152 5.02 1.70 -38.15
C ASN A 152 6.51 1.43 -37.82
N LEU A 153 6.91 0.15 -37.75
CA LEU A 153 8.31 -0.27 -37.58
C LEU A 153 9.16 0.21 -38.77
N VAL A 154 10.18 1.03 -38.49
CA VAL A 154 11.07 1.62 -39.51
C VAL A 154 12.45 0.97 -39.44
N ASN A 155 13.15 0.81 -40.57
CA ASN A 155 14.54 0.38 -40.57
C ASN A 155 15.43 1.44 -39.89
N ILE A 156 16.27 1.01 -38.93
CA ILE A 156 17.18 1.88 -38.19
C ILE A 156 18.15 2.61 -39.12
N PHE A 157 18.69 1.95 -40.15
CA PHE A 157 19.67 2.56 -41.05
C PHE A 157 19.06 3.68 -41.91
N ALA A 158 17.76 3.63 -42.18
CA ALA A 158 17.06 4.72 -42.84
C ALA A 158 17.06 5.97 -41.96
N ILE A 159 16.83 5.82 -40.65
CA ILE A 159 16.91 6.92 -39.67
C ILE A 159 18.35 7.42 -39.52
N MET A 160 19.32 6.51 -39.44
CA MET A 160 20.74 6.89 -39.36
C MET A 160 21.23 7.63 -40.61
N LYS A 161 20.70 7.31 -41.80
CA LYS A 161 21.01 8.05 -43.04
C LYS A 161 20.53 9.50 -42.97
N VAL A 162 19.35 9.74 -42.38
CA VAL A 162 18.85 11.10 -42.11
C VAL A 162 19.74 11.82 -41.11
N LEU A 163 20.18 11.13 -40.06
CA LEU A 163 21.00 11.73 -38.99
C LEU A 163 22.47 11.99 -39.41
N TRP A 164 23.10 11.10 -40.16
CA TRP A 164 24.54 11.16 -40.44
C TRP A 164 24.91 11.51 -41.88
N LYS A 165 23.93 11.60 -42.78
CA LYS A 165 24.10 11.69 -44.25
C LYS A 165 24.83 10.48 -44.89
N ILE A 166 25.73 9.79 -44.17
CA ILE A 166 26.55 8.66 -44.64
C ILE A 166 26.46 7.48 -43.65
N ILE A 167 26.07 6.29 -44.15
CA ILE A 167 25.85 5.06 -43.35
C ILE A 167 27.17 4.45 -42.83
N THR A 168 28.29 4.64 -43.52
CA THR A 168 29.59 4.09 -43.09
C THR A 168 30.09 4.74 -41.79
N SER A 169 29.85 6.04 -41.59
CA SER A 169 30.15 6.75 -40.35
C SER A 169 29.32 6.23 -39.17
N ALA A 170 28.04 5.96 -39.42
CA ALA A 170 27.12 5.33 -38.48
C ALA A 170 27.62 3.97 -37.97
N LYS A 171 28.07 3.09 -38.88
CA LYS A 171 28.62 1.78 -38.52
C LYS A 171 29.91 1.91 -37.71
N ARG A 172 30.83 2.79 -38.11
CA ARG A 172 32.07 3.05 -37.36
C ARG A 172 31.78 3.53 -35.95
N GLU A 173 30.78 4.39 -35.77
CA GLU A 173 30.37 4.84 -34.44
C GLU A 173 29.84 3.68 -33.60
N ILE A 174 28.91 2.84 -34.11
CA ILE A 174 28.39 1.67 -33.38
C ILE A 174 29.53 0.75 -32.94
N LEU A 175 30.47 0.46 -33.85
CA LEU A 175 31.61 -0.41 -33.59
C LEU A 175 32.58 0.20 -32.55
N SER A 176 32.62 1.53 -32.40
CA SER A 176 33.46 2.19 -31.39
C SER A 176 32.98 1.95 -29.94
N TRP A 177 31.75 1.44 -29.76
CA TRP A 177 31.14 1.19 -28.45
C TRP A 177 31.30 -0.25 -27.94
N THR A 178 31.87 -1.15 -28.74
CA THR A 178 32.07 -2.56 -28.38
C THR A 178 33.53 -2.95 -28.37
N ASP A 179 33.87 -3.94 -27.54
CA ASP A 179 35.14 -4.64 -27.57
C ASP A 179 35.13 -5.79 -28.61
N HIS A 180 33.98 -6.11 -29.20
CA HIS A 180 33.76 -7.23 -30.14
C HIS A 180 33.32 -6.79 -31.55
N PRO A 181 34.10 -5.96 -32.27
CA PRO A 181 33.64 -5.34 -33.52
C PRO A 181 33.39 -6.34 -34.65
N LYS A 182 34.08 -7.48 -34.68
CA LYS A 182 33.95 -8.49 -35.76
C LYS A 182 32.59 -9.20 -35.72
N GLU A 183 32.12 -9.54 -34.52
CA GLU A 183 30.87 -10.29 -34.31
C GLU A 183 29.65 -9.38 -34.58
N ILE A 184 29.73 -8.13 -34.14
CA ILE A 184 28.68 -7.13 -34.39
C ILE A 184 28.59 -6.77 -35.89
N LEU A 185 29.73 -6.71 -36.59
CA LEU A 185 29.75 -6.33 -38.01
C LEU A 185 28.94 -7.30 -38.90
N GLY A 186 28.93 -8.60 -38.59
CA GLY A 186 28.15 -9.60 -39.34
C GLY A 186 26.65 -9.28 -39.37
N LEU A 187 26.05 -9.04 -38.19
CA LEU A 187 24.63 -8.68 -38.06
C LEU A 187 24.30 -7.29 -38.64
N LEU A 188 25.25 -6.36 -38.61
CA LEU A 188 25.09 -5.02 -39.22
C LEU A 188 25.14 -5.04 -40.76
N LEU A 189 25.65 -6.11 -41.38
CA LEU A 189 25.68 -6.29 -42.83
C LEU A 189 24.37 -6.91 -43.35
N GLU A 190 23.81 -7.88 -42.63
CA GLU A 190 22.53 -8.55 -42.97
C GLU A 190 21.33 -7.59 -42.91
N SER A 191 21.38 -6.57 -42.05
CA SER A 191 20.28 -5.63 -41.80
C SER A 191 20.12 -4.49 -42.82
N GLN A 192 20.91 -4.46 -43.91
CA GLN A 192 20.94 -3.35 -44.89
C GLN A 192 19.90 -3.41 -46.02
N LEU A 193 19.12 -4.49 -46.15
CA LEU A 193 18.41 -4.79 -47.41
C LEU A 193 17.23 -3.87 -47.76
N ASP A 194 16.62 -3.15 -46.79
CA ASP A 194 15.46 -2.28 -47.05
C ASP A 194 15.68 -0.83 -46.61
N ALA A 195 16.24 0.01 -47.48
CA ALA A 195 16.32 1.46 -47.29
C ALA A 195 15.29 2.19 -48.17
N THR A 196 14.00 2.08 -47.84
CA THR A 196 12.94 2.90 -48.46
C THR A 196 13.03 4.36 -48.01
N THR A 197 12.57 5.28 -48.85
CA THR A 197 12.45 6.71 -48.54
C THR A 197 11.50 6.92 -47.36
N LEU A 198 12.03 7.49 -46.28
CA LEU A 198 11.27 7.85 -45.08
C LEU A 198 10.26 8.98 -45.38
N ASP A 199 9.01 8.80 -44.94
CA ASP A 199 8.02 9.88 -44.91
C ASP A 199 8.49 11.06 -44.05
N SER A 200 8.21 12.28 -44.50
CA SER A 200 8.55 13.54 -43.79
C SER A 200 7.95 13.59 -42.38
N ASN A 201 6.78 12.98 -42.18
CA ASN A 201 6.14 12.85 -40.87
C ASN A 201 6.93 11.97 -39.90
N ILE A 202 7.62 10.94 -40.40
CA ILE A 202 8.47 10.08 -39.57
C ILE A 202 9.70 10.87 -39.13
N ILE A 203 10.37 11.57 -40.05
CA ILE A 203 11.52 12.44 -39.74
C ILE A 203 11.16 13.46 -38.66
N HIS A 204 10.03 14.17 -38.83
CA HIS A 204 9.58 15.18 -37.89
C HIS A 204 9.21 14.58 -36.51
N SER A 205 8.72 13.34 -36.48
CA SER A 205 8.46 12.59 -35.24
C SER A 205 9.76 12.16 -34.55
N THR A 206 10.76 11.67 -35.28
CA THR A 206 12.08 11.31 -34.75
C THR A 206 12.82 12.53 -34.21
N GLU A 207 12.75 13.66 -34.93
CA GLU A 207 13.30 14.94 -34.49
C GLU A 207 12.63 15.46 -33.23
N ARG A 208 11.30 15.33 -33.10
CA ARG A 208 10.54 15.70 -31.89
C ARG A 208 10.84 14.80 -30.68
N ILE A 209 10.95 13.48 -30.88
CA ILE A 209 11.26 12.50 -29.83
C ILE A 209 12.64 12.76 -29.24
N LEU A 210 13.58 13.18 -30.10
CA LEU A 210 14.95 13.47 -29.72
C LEU A 210 15.21 14.97 -29.53
N ALA A 211 14.21 15.85 -29.63
CA ALA A 211 14.36 17.32 -29.59
C ALA A 211 14.98 17.85 -28.30
N THR A 212 14.98 17.05 -27.23
CA THR A 212 15.59 17.37 -25.94
C THR A 212 17.11 17.33 -25.91
N PHE A 213 17.77 16.84 -26.96
CA PHE A 213 19.22 16.61 -26.99
C PHE A 213 19.92 17.42 -28.08
N ASP A 214 21.20 17.72 -27.87
CA ASP A 214 22.08 18.16 -28.96
C ASP A 214 22.21 17.04 -30.00
N TYR A 215 22.33 17.43 -31.27
CA TYR A 215 22.34 16.51 -32.40
C TYR A 215 23.39 15.39 -32.27
N ASP A 216 24.62 15.73 -31.85
CA ASP A 216 25.72 14.77 -31.65
C ASP A 216 25.45 13.76 -30.50
N LYS A 217 24.80 14.20 -29.43
CA LYS A 217 24.45 13.34 -28.28
C LYS A 217 23.37 12.31 -28.64
N LYS A 218 22.39 12.70 -29.47
CA LYS A 218 21.30 11.79 -29.95
C LYS A 218 21.87 10.57 -30.64
N VAL A 219 22.80 10.86 -31.53
CA VAL A 219 23.43 9.94 -32.44
C VAL A 219 24.26 8.91 -31.67
N LYS A 220 25.08 9.38 -30.73
CA LYS A 220 25.88 8.53 -29.83
C LYS A 220 24.99 7.63 -28.96
N MET A 221 23.88 8.17 -28.45
CA MET A 221 22.92 7.40 -27.64
C MET A 221 22.28 6.26 -28.43
N LEU A 222 21.82 6.55 -29.66
CA LEU A 222 21.21 5.54 -30.53
C LEU A 222 22.21 4.43 -30.89
N SER A 223 23.45 4.80 -31.22
CA SER A 223 24.51 3.84 -31.50
C SER A 223 24.84 2.94 -30.31
N LEU A 224 24.88 3.51 -29.10
CA LEU A 224 25.09 2.74 -27.88
C LEU A 224 23.95 1.73 -27.65
N MET A 225 22.68 2.16 -27.84
CA MET A 225 21.52 1.28 -27.69
C MET A 225 21.54 0.12 -28.69
N ILE A 226 21.87 0.39 -29.95
CA ILE A 226 21.99 -0.64 -31.00
C ILE A 226 23.11 -1.61 -30.66
N CYS A 227 24.28 -1.08 -30.29
CA CYS A 227 25.45 -1.88 -29.90
C CYS A 227 25.10 -2.84 -28.76
N ARG A 228 24.54 -2.31 -27.66
CA ARG A 228 24.14 -3.12 -26.50
C ARG A 228 23.06 -4.15 -26.85
N PHE A 229 22.12 -3.81 -27.72
CA PHE A 229 21.08 -4.75 -28.17
C PHE A 229 21.68 -5.93 -28.93
N ILE A 230 22.60 -5.66 -29.87
CA ILE A 230 23.29 -6.70 -30.63
C ILE A 230 24.15 -7.57 -29.70
N GLU A 231 24.89 -6.97 -28.77
CA GLU A 231 25.67 -7.70 -27.76
C GLU A 231 24.79 -8.63 -26.92
N SER A 232 23.55 -8.22 -26.61
CA SER A 232 22.58 -9.04 -25.88
C SER A 232 22.01 -10.19 -26.71
N ILE A 233 21.73 -9.95 -27.99
CA ILE A 233 21.27 -10.98 -28.95
C ILE A 233 22.34 -12.07 -29.10
N LEU A 234 23.59 -11.65 -29.31
CA LEU A 234 24.74 -12.54 -29.43
C LEU A 234 25.15 -13.19 -28.10
N SER A 235 24.46 -12.85 -27.00
CA SER A 235 24.78 -13.32 -25.65
C SER A 235 26.21 -12.98 -25.18
N LEU A 236 26.84 -11.95 -25.78
CA LEU A 236 28.12 -11.39 -25.35
C LEU A 236 27.98 -10.62 -24.03
N LYS A 237 26.81 -10.03 -23.81
CA LYS A 237 26.43 -9.38 -22.55
C LYS A 237 25.09 -9.91 -22.05
N LYS A 238 24.95 -9.92 -20.72
CA LYS A 238 23.69 -10.29 -20.05
C LYS A 238 22.62 -9.23 -20.30
N GLU A 239 21.39 -9.70 -20.41
CA GLU A 239 20.18 -8.88 -20.45
C GLU A 239 19.98 -8.11 -19.15
N ASP A 240 19.31 -6.97 -19.24
CA ASP A 240 18.95 -6.15 -18.10
C ASP A 240 17.67 -6.69 -17.43
N ASP A 241 17.73 -6.87 -16.11
CA ASP A 241 16.56 -7.26 -15.32
C ASP A 241 15.67 -6.03 -15.04
N ARG A 242 14.46 -6.05 -15.60
CA ARG A 242 13.44 -5.01 -15.38
C ARG A 242 12.99 -4.93 -13.93
N ASN A 243 13.12 -6.02 -13.16
CA ASN A 243 12.72 -6.04 -11.75
C ASN A 243 13.81 -5.48 -10.84
N CYS A 244 15.00 -5.20 -11.36
CA CYS A 244 16.06 -4.56 -10.58
C CYS A 244 15.64 -3.15 -10.18
N LEU A 245 15.81 -2.82 -8.89
CA LEU A 245 15.47 -1.52 -8.31
C LEU A 245 16.21 -0.35 -8.96
N SER A 246 17.35 -0.60 -9.61
CA SER A 246 18.09 0.39 -10.39
C SER A 246 17.24 1.01 -11.50
N PHE A 247 16.39 0.21 -12.15
CA PHE A 247 15.51 0.65 -13.25
C PHE A 247 14.15 1.13 -12.76
N LYS A 248 13.95 1.25 -11.45
CA LYS A 248 12.69 1.67 -10.84
C LYS A 248 12.80 3.05 -10.22
N CYS A 249 11.71 3.78 -10.26
CA CYS A 249 11.53 5.01 -9.51
C CYS A 249 10.18 4.99 -8.78
N MET A 250 10.12 5.67 -7.64
CA MET A 250 8.93 5.80 -6.82
C MET A 250 8.32 7.19 -6.98
N HIS A 251 7.23 7.32 -7.72
CA HIS A 251 6.48 8.57 -7.72
C HIS A 251 5.75 8.72 -6.40
N THR A 252 6.13 9.77 -5.67
CA THR A 252 5.52 10.14 -4.40
C THR A 252 4.16 10.81 -4.62
N PRO A 253 3.30 10.89 -3.58
CA PRO A 253 2.06 11.67 -3.61
C PRO A 253 2.24 13.08 -4.19
N THR A 254 3.35 13.72 -3.82
CA THR A 254 3.79 15.02 -4.31
C THR A 254 4.03 15.04 -5.81
N ASP A 255 4.76 14.05 -6.34
CA ASP A 255 5.05 13.95 -7.79
C ASP A 255 3.78 13.76 -8.62
N ILE A 256 2.81 13.01 -8.09
CA ILE A 256 1.53 12.73 -8.74
C ILE A 256 0.72 14.04 -8.87
N VAL A 257 0.56 14.78 -7.77
CA VAL A 257 -0.17 16.06 -7.77
C VAL A 257 0.53 17.08 -8.68
N ARG A 258 1.85 17.21 -8.55
CA ARG A 258 2.67 18.11 -9.37
C ARG A 258 2.47 17.86 -10.86
N ARG A 259 2.62 16.62 -11.33
CA ARG A 259 2.47 16.27 -12.76
C ARG A 259 1.06 16.56 -13.28
N CYS A 260 0.04 16.32 -12.45
CA CYS A 260 -1.33 16.66 -12.81
C CYS A 260 -1.53 18.16 -13.02
N ILE A 261 -0.90 19.00 -12.18
CA ILE A 261 -0.93 20.46 -12.30
C ILE A 261 -0.14 20.90 -13.53
N GLU A 262 1.10 20.44 -13.70
CA GLU A 262 1.96 20.80 -14.84
C GLU A 262 1.30 20.47 -16.19
N LYS A 263 0.74 19.27 -16.35
CA LYS A 263 0.07 18.87 -17.60
C LYS A 263 -1.13 19.74 -17.93
N ARG A 264 -1.91 20.14 -16.92
CA ARG A 264 -3.07 21.01 -17.11
C ARG A 264 -2.64 22.46 -17.36
N ASN A 265 -1.61 22.94 -16.67
CA ASN A 265 -1.06 24.27 -16.91
C ASN A 265 -0.47 24.40 -18.33
N ASN A 266 0.23 23.37 -18.82
CA ASN A 266 0.72 23.33 -20.20
C ASN A 266 -0.42 23.39 -21.23
N LYS A 267 -1.55 22.74 -20.96
CA LYS A 267 -2.76 22.88 -21.82
C LYS A 267 -3.32 24.29 -21.79
N LEU A 268 -3.29 24.96 -20.63
CA LEU A 268 -3.72 26.36 -20.53
C LEU A 268 -2.80 27.29 -21.32
N ASN A 269 -1.48 27.11 -21.21
CA ASN A 269 -0.51 27.89 -21.98
C ASN A 269 -0.62 27.67 -23.50
N GLN A 270 -1.03 26.48 -23.95
CA GLN A 270 -1.25 26.17 -25.37
C GLN A 270 -2.54 26.78 -25.93
N GLN A 271 -3.55 27.02 -25.09
CA GLN A 271 -4.74 27.75 -25.51
C GLN A 271 -4.33 29.22 -25.68
N LYS A 272 -4.10 29.66 -26.92
CA LYS A 272 -3.80 31.07 -27.23
C LYS A 272 -4.97 31.95 -26.79
N ILE A 273 -4.92 32.51 -25.58
CA ILE A 273 -5.92 33.44 -25.07
C ILE A 273 -5.64 34.82 -25.69
N ARG A 274 -6.55 35.31 -26.54
CA ARG A 274 -6.44 36.66 -27.15
C ARG A 274 -6.40 37.75 -26.06
N SER A 275 -5.61 38.79 -26.30
CA SER A 275 -5.36 39.94 -25.41
C SER A 275 -6.64 40.69 -25.03
N ASN A 276 -6.99 40.70 -23.74
CA ASN A 276 -7.98 41.62 -23.16
C ASN A 276 -7.94 41.61 -21.62
N SER A 277 -8.35 42.71 -20.98
CA SER A 277 -8.39 42.94 -19.52
C SER A 277 -9.13 41.88 -18.69
N LYS A 278 -9.95 41.02 -19.32
CA LYS A 278 -10.63 39.88 -18.70
C LYS A 278 -9.72 38.64 -18.47
N GLN A 279 -8.46 38.67 -18.91
CA GLN A 279 -7.52 37.53 -18.82
C GLN A 279 -7.27 37.01 -17.40
N LYS A 280 -7.09 37.89 -16.40
CA LYS A 280 -6.86 37.46 -15.00
C LYS A 280 -8.03 36.61 -14.49
N ALA A 281 -9.27 37.00 -14.81
CA ALA A 281 -10.47 36.28 -14.39
C ALA A 281 -10.62 34.93 -15.12
N VAL A 282 -10.31 34.88 -16.42
CA VAL A 282 -10.34 33.64 -17.20
C VAL A 282 -9.29 32.64 -16.69
N ILE A 283 -8.07 33.09 -16.44
CA ILE A 283 -6.99 32.24 -15.93
C ILE A 283 -7.29 31.79 -14.48
N ALA A 284 -7.79 32.69 -13.63
CA ALA A 284 -8.25 32.31 -12.29
C ALA A 284 -9.40 31.30 -12.34
N SER A 285 -10.35 31.43 -13.28
CA SER A 285 -11.43 30.46 -13.47
C SER A 285 -10.90 29.10 -13.93
N ALA A 286 -9.86 29.07 -14.77
CA ALA A 286 -9.23 27.86 -15.24
C ALA A 286 -8.42 27.15 -14.15
N LEU A 287 -7.68 27.91 -13.33
CA LEU A 287 -6.96 27.38 -12.17
C LEU A 287 -7.94 26.86 -11.10
N ASN A 288 -9.09 27.52 -10.91
CA ASN A 288 -10.16 26.98 -10.08
C ASN A 288 -10.76 25.68 -10.64
N ARG A 289 -10.84 25.50 -11.97
CA ARG A 289 -11.22 24.19 -12.56
C ARG A 289 -10.19 23.11 -12.25
N ILE A 290 -8.89 23.44 -12.31
CA ILE A 290 -7.81 22.52 -11.91
C ILE A 290 -7.98 22.08 -10.44
N SER A 291 -8.38 23.00 -9.57
CA SER A 291 -8.66 22.69 -8.15
C SER A 291 -9.79 21.66 -8.00
N LYS A 292 -10.92 21.87 -8.69
CA LYS A 292 -12.06 20.96 -8.69
C LYS A 292 -11.72 19.58 -9.25
N ASP A 293 -10.92 19.54 -10.31
CA ASP A 293 -10.42 18.28 -10.88
C ASP A 293 -9.56 17.51 -9.87
N ILE A 294 -8.64 18.19 -9.17
CA ILE A 294 -7.77 17.54 -8.18
C ILE A 294 -8.61 17.00 -7.02
N GLN A 295 -9.57 17.78 -6.51
CA GLN A 295 -10.50 17.31 -5.49
C GLN A 295 -11.32 16.10 -5.97
N SER A 296 -11.78 16.11 -7.22
CA SER A 296 -12.48 14.98 -7.86
C SER A 296 -11.57 13.74 -7.98
N ASN A 297 -10.29 13.91 -8.34
CA ASN A 297 -9.32 12.81 -8.42
C ASN A 297 -9.11 12.19 -7.03
N PHE A 298 -8.95 13.02 -6.00
CA PHE A 298 -8.89 12.55 -4.61
C PHE A 298 -10.15 11.78 -4.22
N LYS A 299 -11.34 12.29 -4.59
CA LYS A 299 -12.65 11.70 -4.28
C LYS A 299 -12.87 10.35 -4.97
N THR A 300 -12.64 10.27 -6.28
CA THR A 300 -12.90 9.09 -7.10
C THR A 300 -11.80 8.04 -7.01
N GLY A 301 -10.57 8.43 -6.65
CA GLY A 301 -9.42 7.53 -6.74
C GLY A 301 -8.72 7.56 -8.10
N VAL A 302 -9.33 8.19 -9.11
CA VAL A 302 -8.87 8.14 -10.50
C VAL A 302 -8.14 9.43 -10.82
N TRP A 303 -6.87 9.32 -11.20
CA TRP A 303 -6.01 10.49 -11.44
C TRP A 303 -5.81 10.76 -12.93
N GLU A 304 -6.87 11.28 -13.55
CA GLU A 304 -6.84 11.64 -14.97
C GLU A 304 -5.78 12.73 -15.22
N GLY A 305 -4.83 12.41 -16.09
CA GLY A 305 -3.70 13.29 -16.41
C GLY A 305 -2.35 12.79 -15.91
N TYR A 306 -2.30 11.97 -14.85
CA TYR A 306 -1.06 11.38 -14.36
C TYR A 306 -0.61 10.19 -15.21
N THR A 307 -1.52 9.28 -15.59
CA THR A 307 -1.20 8.16 -16.49
C THR A 307 -1.29 8.60 -17.96
N GLN A 308 -0.23 8.36 -18.74
CA GLN A 308 -0.33 8.32 -20.19
C GLN A 308 -0.65 6.87 -20.56
N GLY A 309 -1.79 6.62 -21.20
CA GLY A 309 -2.13 5.30 -21.75
C GLY A 309 -2.54 4.19 -20.77
N ASP A 310 -2.23 4.28 -19.47
CA ASP A 310 -2.55 3.20 -18.52
C ASP A 310 -3.91 3.38 -17.81
N ASN A 311 -4.69 2.28 -17.83
CA ASN A 311 -6.00 2.07 -17.22
C ASN A 311 -6.18 2.72 -15.84
N LYS A 312 -7.41 3.22 -15.62
CA LYS A 312 -7.94 3.83 -14.39
C LYS A 312 -7.61 2.97 -13.14
N ARG A 313 -6.46 3.20 -12.50
CA ARG A 313 -6.13 2.61 -11.20
C ARG A 313 -6.54 3.55 -10.07
N THR A 314 -7.04 2.97 -8.98
CA THR A 314 -7.44 3.69 -7.77
C THR A 314 -6.20 4.05 -6.94
N ILE A 315 -5.57 5.18 -7.26
CA ILE A 315 -4.33 5.65 -6.60
C ILE A 315 -4.62 6.22 -5.21
N SER A 316 -5.72 6.94 -5.02
CA SER A 316 -6.15 7.39 -3.70
C SER A 316 -7.16 6.44 -3.07
N GLN A 317 -6.86 5.97 -1.87
CA GLN A 317 -7.65 5.00 -1.11
C GLN A 317 -8.11 5.59 0.22
N VAL A 318 -9.24 5.11 0.75
CA VAL A 318 -9.64 5.45 2.12
C VAL A 318 -8.65 4.79 3.07
N LEU A 319 -8.19 5.55 4.06
CA LEU A 319 -7.28 5.02 5.08
C LEU A 319 -7.93 3.82 5.79
N SER A 320 -7.12 2.77 5.97
CA SER A 320 -7.54 1.63 6.78
C SER A 320 -7.25 1.93 8.24
N SER A 321 -8.30 2.09 9.04
CA SER A 321 -8.24 2.43 10.47
C SER A 321 -8.44 1.21 11.38
N LYS A 322 -8.03 0.01 10.93
CA LYS A 322 -8.18 -1.23 11.71
C LYS A 322 -7.29 -1.22 12.94
N SER A 323 -6.04 -0.83 12.77
CA SER A 323 -5.04 -0.63 13.82
C SER A 323 -4.12 0.52 13.44
N THR A 324 -3.44 1.10 14.42
CA THR A 324 -2.41 2.13 14.17
C THR A 324 -1.31 1.59 13.25
N LEU A 325 -0.90 0.35 13.45
CA LEU A 325 0.09 -0.34 12.61
C LEU A 325 -0.39 -0.52 11.17
N ASP A 326 -1.66 -0.87 10.95
CA ASP A 326 -2.26 -0.96 9.62
C ASP A 326 -2.32 0.41 8.94
N SER A 327 -2.68 1.46 9.67
CA SER A 327 -2.68 2.82 9.15
C SER A 327 -1.30 3.28 8.71
N VAL A 328 -0.26 3.09 9.53
CA VAL A 328 1.13 3.45 9.19
C VAL A 328 1.65 2.62 8.01
N SER A 329 1.36 1.31 7.99
CA SER A 329 1.70 0.43 6.87
C SER A 329 1.00 0.87 5.57
N HIS A 330 -0.24 1.34 5.64
CA HIS A 330 -0.98 1.81 4.47
C HIS A 330 -0.32 3.08 3.88
N VAL A 331 0.12 4.02 4.72
CA VAL A 331 0.81 5.24 4.27
C VAL A 331 2.15 4.94 3.59
N ARG A 332 2.90 3.94 4.08
CA ARG A 332 4.22 3.56 3.53
C ARG A 332 4.18 2.58 2.36
N ARG A 333 2.98 2.19 1.91
CA ARG A 333 2.84 1.17 0.87
C ARG A 333 3.10 1.75 -0.51
N VAL A 334 3.86 0.99 -1.32
CA VAL A 334 4.12 1.27 -2.74
C VAL A 334 3.28 0.32 -3.59
N GLU A 335 2.62 0.87 -4.60
CA GLU A 335 1.86 0.10 -5.59
C GLU A 335 2.72 -0.16 -6.83
N ILE A 336 2.79 -1.42 -7.26
CA ILE A 336 3.60 -1.85 -8.40
C ILE A 336 2.76 -1.90 -9.68
N SER A 337 3.38 -1.53 -10.82
CA SER A 337 2.72 -1.51 -12.13
C SER A 337 2.40 -2.90 -12.71
N SER A 338 3.14 -3.96 -12.35
CA SER A 338 2.90 -5.33 -12.81
C SER A 338 1.73 -6.01 -12.07
N LYS A 339 1.09 -7.00 -12.71
CA LYS A 339 0.05 -7.84 -12.05
C LYS A 339 0.60 -8.67 -10.88
N GLU A 340 1.92 -8.77 -10.77
CA GLU A 340 2.64 -9.44 -9.69
C GLU A 340 2.88 -8.45 -8.54
N ARG A 341 2.17 -8.67 -7.43
CA ARG A 341 2.25 -7.84 -6.23
C ARG A 341 3.45 -8.27 -5.39
N ALA A 342 4.61 -7.64 -5.58
CA ALA A 342 5.61 -7.59 -4.52
C ALA A 342 5.35 -6.35 -3.65
N ILE A 343 5.60 -6.44 -2.34
CA ILE A 343 5.55 -5.30 -1.44
C ILE A 343 7.00 -5.01 -1.07
N LEU A 344 7.59 -4.01 -1.73
CA LEU A 344 8.87 -3.45 -1.33
C LEU A 344 8.58 -2.22 -0.47
N VAL A 345 8.88 -2.32 0.83
CA VAL A 345 8.84 -1.19 1.75
C VAL A 345 10.23 -0.60 1.77
N ILE A 346 10.36 0.61 1.24
CA ILE A 346 11.63 1.34 1.23
C ILE A 346 11.39 2.67 1.93
N ASP A 347 12.23 2.96 2.92
CA ASP A 347 12.16 4.20 3.67
C ASP A 347 12.47 5.39 2.76
N MET A 348 11.58 6.38 2.80
CA MET A 348 11.64 7.56 1.95
C MET A 348 12.63 8.56 2.53
N TYR A 349 13.78 8.72 1.89
CA TYR A 349 14.65 9.86 2.14
C TYR A 349 14.45 10.91 1.05
N ASN A 350 14.36 12.17 1.49
CA ASN A 350 14.12 13.35 0.67
C ASN A 350 15.11 13.38 -0.51
N ASN A 351 14.74 13.67 -1.75
CA ASN A 351 15.76 14.06 -2.75
C ASN A 351 15.58 15.55 -3.03
N THR A 352 16.46 16.39 -2.48
CA THR A 352 16.59 17.78 -2.92
C THR A 352 17.05 17.81 -4.38
N TYR A 353 16.52 18.78 -5.13
CA TYR A 353 16.87 18.95 -6.53
C TYR A 353 18.24 19.60 -6.64
N VAL A 354 19.12 18.96 -7.39
CA VAL A 354 20.41 19.52 -7.77
C VAL A 354 20.33 19.91 -9.24
N ASP A 355 20.63 21.17 -9.54
CA ASP A 355 20.65 21.62 -10.91
C ASP A 355 21.79 20.91 -11.68
N PRO A 356 21.59 20.54 -12.96
CA PRO A 356 22.61 19.82 -13.72
C PRO A 356 23.85 20.69 -13.95
N ASP A 357 23.64 21.99 -14.09
CA ASP A 357 24.70 22.97 -14.34
C ASP A 357 25.58 23.11 -13.09
N ASP A 358 25.04 23.02 -11.87
CA ASP A 358 25.82 23.03 -10.64
C ASP A 358 26.78 21.82 -10.54
N VAL A 359 26.33 20.63 -10.97
CA VAL A 359 27.18 19.42 -10.95
C VAL A 359 28.32 19.57 -11.95
N LEU A 360 28.04 20.06 -13.17
CA LEU A 360 29.03 20.22 -14.24
C LEU A 360 30.00 21.38 -13.96
N ASN A 361 29.50 22.51 -13.45
CA ASN A 361 30.28 23.69 -13.07
C ASN A 361 31.20 23.42 -11.88
N HIS A 362 30.88 22.45 -11.03
CA HIS A 362 31.72 22.04 -9.90
C HIS A 362 32.72 20.92 -10.21
N LEU A 363 32.61 20.29 -11.38
CA LEU A 363 33.39 19.12 -11.73
C LEU A 363 34.67 19.40 -12.53
N ASP A 364 34.92 20.64 -12.97
CA ASP A 364 36.05 21.03 -13.84
C ASP A 364 36.40 19.92 -14.86
N VAL A 365 35.36 19.45 -15.57
CA VAL A 365 35.48 18.27 -16.44
C VAL A 365 36.36 18.60 -17.64
N LEU A 366 37.63 18.20 -17.60
CA LEU A 366 38.48 18.18 -18.78
C LEU A 366 38.05 17.00 -19.67
N PRO A 367 37.66 17.22 -20.94
CA PRO A 367 37.25 16.18 -21.88
C PRO A 367 38.46 15.41 -22.43
N GLN A 368 39.21 14.77 -21.53
CA GLN A 368 40.36 13.93 -21.85
C GLN A 368 40.21 12.64 -21.04
N GLY A 369 40.07 11.50 -21.71
CA GLY A 369 40.02 10.19 -21.05
C GLY A 369 39.30 9.12 -21.85
N ASN A 370 39.36 7.89 -21.36
CA ASN A 370 38.79 6.71 -22.01
C ASN A 370 37.45 6.27 -21.41
N ASP A 371 37.15 6.64 -20.16
CA ASP A 371 35.91 6.25 -19.49
C ASP A 371 34.74 7.12 -19.94
N VAL A 372 33.57 6.52 -20.10
CA VAL A 372 32.39 7.22 -20.62
C VAL A 372 31.53 7.76 -19.48
N LEU A 373 31.24 9.05 -19.50
CA LEU A 373 30.42 9.72 -18.49
C LEU A 373 28.94 9.79 -18.92
N PHE A 374 28.07 9.22 -18.09
CA PHE A 374 26.63 9.33 -18.18
C PHE A 374 26.07 10.16 -17.02
N ILE A 375 25.20 11.13 -17.32
CA ILE A 375 24.40 11.85 -16.32
C ILE A 375 22.92 11.55 -16.57
N ASN A 376 22.22 10.97 -15.60
CA ASN A 376 20.82 10.51 -15.73
C ASN A 376 20.57 9.59 -16.95
N GLY A 377 21.55 8.74 -17.27
CA GLY A 377 21.51 7.86 -18.43
C GLY A 377 21.88 8.53 -19.76
N LEU A 378 22.17 9.83 -19.75
CA LEU A 378 22.57 10.59 -20.94
C LEU A 378 24.09 10.66 -21.08
N PHE A 379 24.59 10.37 -22.28
CA PHE A 379 26.01 10.52 -22.60
C PHE A 379 26.40 12.01 -22.59
N ILE A 380 27.45 12.35 -21.84
CA ILE A 380 27.99 13.72 -21.76
C ILE A 380 29.34 13.81 -22.44
N ALA A 381 30.34 13.08 -21.94
CA ALA A 381 31.73 13.19 -22.40
C ALA A 381 32.53 11.92 -22.08
N ARG A 382 33.79 11.86 -22.56
CA ARG A 382 34.78 10.89 -22.10
C ARG A 382 35.78 11.57 -21.17
N THR A 383 36.13 10.88 -20.08
CA THR A 383 36.85 11.45 -18.93
C THR A 383 37.67 10.37 -18.22
N TRP A 384 38.49 10.74 -17.24
CA TRP A 384 39.20 9.79 -16.36
C TRP A 384 38.39 9.50 -15.09
N LYS A 385 38.26 8.22 -14.72
CA LYS A 385 37.57 7.76 -13.50
C LYS A 385 38.01 8.48 -12.21
N ASP A 386 39.32 8.54 -11.95
CA ASP A 386 39.83 8.88 -10.62
C ASP A 386 39.62 10.35 -10.22
N SER A 387 39.65 11.27 -11.19
CA SER A 387 39.40 12.70 -10.94
C SER A 387 37.95 12.94 -10.54
N ILE A 388 37.00 12.34 -11.25
CA ILE A 388 35.56 12.54 -11.03
C ILE A 388 35.10 11.84 -9.74
N LEU A 389 35.50 10.59 -9.54
CA LEU A 389 34.99 9.80 -8.41
C LEU A 389 35.41 10.38 -7.06
N ARG A 390 36.67 10.86 -6.94
CA ARG A 390 37.16 11.48 -5.70
C ARG A 390 36.49 12.83 -5.45
N SER A 391 36.36 13.67 -6.47
CA SER A 391 35.75 14.99 -6.35
C SER A 391 34.29 14.88 -5.92
N ILE A 392 33.46 14.09 -6.61
CA ILE A 392 32.03 14.00 -6.26
C ILE A 392 31.83 13.29 -4.92
N LYS A 393 32.59 12.23 -4.58
CA LYS A 393 32.48 11.60 -3.24
C LYS A 393 32.83 12.59 -2.13
N THR A 394 33.84 13.44 -2.35
CA THR A 394 34.20 14.50 -1.41
C THR A 394 33.08 15.55 -1.29
N TYR A 395 32.48 15.96 -2.41
CA TYR A 395 31.36 16.90 -2.41
C TYR A 395 30.10 16.34 -1.76
N LYS A 396 29.79 15.06 -2.02
CA LYS A 396 28.71 14.32 -1.36
C LYS A 396 28.90 14.38 0.15
N ARG A 397 30.07 13.99 0.65
CA ARG A 397 30.35 13.95 2.10
C ARG A 397 30.44 15.33 2.79
N LYS A 398 30.83 16.39 2.08
CA LYS A 398 31.07 17.73 2.66
C LYS A 398 29.93 18.75 2.49
N ARG A 399 28.93 18.53 1.62
CA ARG A 399 27.87 19.52 1.32
C ARG A 399 26.46 18.91 1.32
N GLU A 400 25.48 19.69 1.76
CA GLU A 400 24.05 19.31 1.77
C GLU A 400 23.48 19.11 0.34
N ALA A 401 23.99 19.84 -0.66
CA ALA A 401 23.42 19.84 -2.01
C ALA A 401 23.57 18.50 -2.75
N PHE A 402 24.55 17.66 -2.43
CA PHE A 402 24.85 16.44 -3.19
C PHE A 402 24.41 15.14 -2.50
N MET A 403 23.64 15.24 -1.41
CA MET A 403 23.31 14.09 -0.55
C MET A 403 22.73 12.89 -1.27
N PHE A 404 21.88 13.13 -2.28
CA PHE A 404 21.18 12.07 -3.00
C PHE A 404 21.75 11.79 -4.38
N VAL A 405 22.86 12.44 -4.75
CA VAL A 405 23.53 12.16 -6.02
C VAL A 405 24.23 10.81 -5.89
N SER A 406 23.87 9.86 -6.75
CA SER A 406 24.55 8.57 -6.80
C SER A 406 25.59 8.57 -7.91
N ILE A 407 26.70 7.89 -7.63
CA ILE A 407 27.79 7.71 -8.57
C ILE A 407 28.05 6.21 -8.65
N HIS A 408 28.20 5.67 -9.85
CA HIS A 408 28.52 4.27 -10.06
C HIS A 408 29.52 4.13 -11.19
N TYR A 409 30.57 3.34 -10.95
CA TYR A 409 31.51 2.95 -11.98
C TYR A 409 31.26 1.50 -12.38
N SER A 410 30.77 1.32 -13.61
CA SER A 410 30.51 0.00 -14.18
C SER A 410 31.82 -0.68 -14.61
N SER A 411 31.82 -2.01 -14.64
CA SER A 411 32.92 -2.82 -15.21
C SER A 411 33.24 -2.44 -16.66
N ASP A 412 32.25 -1.93 -17.41
CA ASP A 412 32.36 -1.52 -18.81
C ASP A 412 33.07 -0.16 -19.01
N LYS A 413 33.83 0.34 -18.01
CA LYS A 413 34.48 1.66 -18.04
C LYS A 413 33.49 2.82 -18.23
N LYS A 414 32.31 2.70 -17.61
CA LYS A 414 31.24 3.70 -17.66
C LYS A 414 31.01 4.30 -16.29
N ILE A 415 31.04 5.63 -16.21
CA ILE A 415 30.73 6.40 -15.02
C ILE A 415 29.27 6.85 -15.14
N HIS A 416 28.42 6.40 -14.24
CA HIS A 416 27.03 6.80 -14.15
C HIS A 416 26.86 7.74 -12.96
N ILE A 417 26.42 8.97 -13.23
CA ILE A 417 25.98 9.93 -12.21
C ILE A 417 24.47 10.05 -12.35
N GLN A 418 23.74 9.78 -11.27
CA GLN A 418 22.29 9.99 -11.24
C GLN A 418 21.93 11.04 -10.21
N LYS A 419 21.16 12.02 -10.68
CA LYS A 419 20.65 13.13 -9.87
C LYS A 419 19.12 13.17 -9.79
N THR A 420 18.42 12.22 -10.42
CA THR A 420 16.96 12.29 -10.41
C THR A 420 16.40 12.09 -9.01
N ARG A 421 15.23 12.68 -8.81
CA ARG A 421 14.39 12.46 -7.63
C ARG A 421 13.81 11.03 -7.67
N SER A 422 13.18 10.63 -6.57
CA SER A 422 12.31 9.45 -6.54
C SER A 422 13.06 8.11 -6.68
N ARG A 423 14.32 8.05 -6.25
CA ARG A 423 15.13 6.82 -6.22
C ARG A 423 15.15 6.22 -4.82
N TYR A 424 15.46 4.93 -4.76
CA TYR A 424 15.53 4.18 -3.51
C TYR A 424 16.90 4.36 -2.86
N SER A 425 16.97 5.23 -1.84
CA SER A 425 18.18 5.49 -1.09
C SER A 425 18.06 4.95 0.34
N ARG A 426 19.16 4.44 0.88
CA ARG A 426 19.25 3.95 2.26
C ARG A 426 20.46 4.57 2.98
N PRO A 427 20.32 4.95 4.27
CA PRO A 427 21.42 5.51 5.04
C PRO A 427 22.37 4.40 5.51
N LEU A 428 23.67 4.58 5.32
CA LEU A 428 24.70 3.67 5.83
C LEU A 428 25.79 4.43 6.58
N LEU A 429 26.40 3.79 7.56
CA LEU A 429 27.56 4.34 8.25
C LEU A 429 28.79 4.22 7.35
N ILE A 430 29.55 5.30 7.22
CA ILE A 430 30.81 5.31 6.49
C ILE A 430 31.85 4.56 7.31
N TYR A 431 32.55 3.62 6.67
CA TYR A 431 33.72 2.96 7.26
C TYR A 431 34.97 3.34 6.48
N THR A 432 35.88 4.07 7.12
CA THR A 432 37.15 4.51 6.51
C THR A 432 38.31 4.28 7.47
N ASN A 433 39.43 3.81 6.93
CA ASN A 433 40.71 3.65 7.65
C ASN A 433 40.62 2.76 8.90
N GLY A 434 39.84 1.69 8.85
CA GLY A 434 39.78 0.73 9.97
C GLY A 434 38.96 1.20 11.18
N SER A 435 38.29 2.36 11.10
CA SER A 435 37.59 2.96 12.23
C SER A 435 36.13 3.26 11.91
N ILE A 436 35.27 3.10 12.93
CA ILE A 436 33.85 3.46 12.88
C ILE A 436 33.72 4.86 13.49
N PRO A 437 33.16 5.84 12.77
CA PRO A 437 32.92 7.16 13.35
C PRO A 437 31.90 7.08 14.50
N VAL A 438 32.27 7.61 15.66
CA VAL A 438 31.41 7.66 16.85
C VAL A 438 30.77 9.05 16.93
N CYS A 439 29.43 9.11 17.00
CA CYS A 439 28.69 10.34 17.24
C CYS A 439 27.90 10.27 18.55
N SER A 440 27.91 11.35 19.32
CA SER A 440 26.99 11.56 20.45
C SER A 440 25.61 12.05 19.99
N ASN A 441 25.54 12.77 18.86
CA ASN A 441 24.29 13.27 18.31
C ASN A 441 23.55 12.17 17.52
N THR A 442 22.23 12.09 17.71
CA THR A 442 21.36 11.06 17.11
C THR A 442 20.48 11.62 15.98
N ILE A 443 20.64 12.89 15.60
CA ILE A 443 19.89 13.54 14.52
C ILE A 443 20.53 13.20 13.17
N VAL A 444 19.74 12.65 12.24
CA VAL A 444 20.23 12.18 10.93
C VAL A 444 20.95 13.27 10.14
N ASP A 445 20.36 14.46 10.08
CA ASP A 445 20.91 15.60 9.33
C ASP A 445 22.28 16.04 9.89
N ASP A 446 22.47 16.00 11.21
CA ASP A 446 23.74 16.34 11.85
C ASP A 446 24.80 15.26 11.61
N MET A 447 24.41 13.98 11.66
CA MET A 447 25.29 12.87 11.34
C MET A 447 25.74 12.91 9.88
N TYR A 448 24.86 13.34 8.98
CA TYR A 448 25.20 13.57 7.59
C TYR A 448 26.21 14.72 7.43
N LYS A 449 25.96 15.87 8.09
CA LYS A 449 26.87 17.03 8.10
C LYS A 449 28.25 16.70 8.66
N ALA A 450 28.30 15.81 9.64
CA ALA A 450 29.53 15.30 10.23
C ALA A 450 30.25 14.23 9.36
N SER A 451 29.75 13.93 8.16
CA SER A 451 30.27 12.89 7.26
C SER A 451 30.33 11.49 7.91
N ILE A 452 29.40 11.18 8.81
CA ILE A 452 29.29 9.88 9.49
C ILE A 452 28.38 8.93 8.70
N LEU A 453 27.34 9.50 8.10
CA LEU A 453 26.30 8.78 7.39
C LEU A 453 26.30 9.16 5.91
N GLU A 454 26.20 8.16 5.04
CA GLU A 454 26.11 8.33 3.58
C GLU A 454 24.80 7.72 3.05
N MET A 455 24.08 8.47 2.23
CA MET A 455 22.91 7.97 1.52
C MET A 455 23.35 7.21 0.28
N ILE A 456 23.05 5.91 0.24
CA ILE A 456 23.45 5.02 -0.85
C ILE A 456 22.21 4.56 -1.63
N ASP A 457 22.25 4.77 -2.94
CA ASP A 457 21.22 4.32 -3.88
C ASP A 457 21.43 2.86 -4.31
N ALA A 458 20.41 2.21 -4.87
CA ALA A 458 20.46 0.82 -5.32
C ALA A 458 21.60 0.54 -6.32
N ILE A 459 21.91 1.48 -7.21
CA ILE A 459 23.01 1.34 -8.18
C ILE A 459 24.37 1.56 -7.51
N GLU A 460 24.45 2.52 -6.59
CA GLU A 460 25.67 2.79 -5.86
C GLU A 460 26.04 1.64 -4.94
N GLN A 461 25.04 0.98 -4.35
CA GLN A 461 25.19 -0.21 -3.52
C GLN A 461 25.95 -1.34 -4.23
N MET A 462 25.85 -1.47 -5.56
CA MET A 462 26.58 -2.49 -6.32
C MET A 462 28.11 -2.36 -6.23
N GLN A 463 28.63 -1.17 -5.88
CA GLN A 463 30.07 -0.95 -5.71
C GLN A 463 30.52 -0.94 -4.24
N CYS A 464 29.56 -0.98 -3.30
CA CYS A 464 29.83 -0.90 -1.87
C CYS A 464 29.97 -2.31 -1.28
N PHE A 465 30.98 -2.52 -0.44
CA PHE A 465 31.09 -3.73 0.37
C PHE A 465 30.63 -3.42 1.79
N ILE A 466 29.46 -3.94 2.16
CA ILE A 466 28.69 -3.45 3.32
C ILE A 466 28.67 -4.53 4.41
N ALA A 467 29.18 -4.19 5.60
CA ALA A 467 29.14 -5.09 6.74
C ALA A 467 27.74 -5.07 7.36
N THR A 468 27.17 -6.25 7.64
CA THR A 468 25.84 -6.37 8.23
C THR A 468 25.85 -6.20 9.74
N THR A 469 26.91 -6.69 10.39
CA THR A 469 27.12 -6.63 11.83
C THR A 469 28.54 -6.16 12.13
N HIS A 470 28.76 -5.62 13.32
CA HIS A 470 30.08 -5.17 13.74
C HIS A 470 31.12 -6.30 13.72
N ASP A 471 30.71 -7.54 14.01
CA ASP A 471 31.60 -8.71 14.02
C ASP A 471 32.07 -9.11 12.61
N SER A 472 31.30 -8.77 11.59
CA SER A 472 31.61 -9.11 10.19
C SER A 472 32.59 -8.15 9.51
N ILE A 473 33.05 -7.11 10.22
CA ILE A 473 33.87 -6.04 9.65
C ILE A 473 35.27 -6.56 9.28
N CYS A 474 35.73 -6.12 8.10
CA CYS A 474 37.07 -6.35 7.60
C CYS A 474 37.57 -5.10 6.87
N ASN A 475 38.88 -4.98 6.65
CA ASN A 475 39.50 -3.79 6.05
C ASN A 475 39.01 -3.47 4.62
N GLN A 476 38.37 -4.42 3.93
CA GLN A 476 37.82 -4.23 2.59
C GLN A 476 36.43 -3.59 2.60
N HIS A 477 35.74 -3.56 3.74
CA HIS A 477 34.40 -2.96 3.82
C HIS A 477 34.48 -1.45 3.57
N THR A 478 33.43 -0.90 3.00
CA THR A 478 33.31 0.55 2.74
C THR A 478 32.25 1.19 3.61
N HIS A 479 31.21 0.44 3.98
CA HIS A 479 30.11 0.91 4.80
C HIS A 479 29.66 -0.16 5.79
N ILE A 480 28.91 0.26 6.81
CA ILE A 480 28.33 -0.63 7.82
C ILE A 480 26.83 -0.33 7.91
N GLU A 481 26.03 -1.39 8.03
CA GLU A 481 24.60 -1.28 8.29
C GLU A 481 24.34 -0.69 9.68
N ILE A 482 23.38 0.23 9.80
CA ILE A 482 23.06 0.85 11.11
C ILE A 482 22.51 -0.21 12.07
N HIS A 483 21.54 -1.00 11.59
CA HIS A 483 21.03 -2.16 12.30
C HIS A 483 20.32 -3.11 11.32
N PRO A 484 20.57 -4.43 11.37
CA PRO A 484 19.95 -5.39 10.43
C PRO A 484 18.42 -5.43 10.46
N SER A 485 17.78 -4.98 11.53
CA SER A 485 16.31 -4.95 11.63
C SER A 485 15.63 -4.06 10.60
N PHE A 486 16.34 -3.06 10.05
CA PHE A 486 15.78 -2.14 9.06
C PHE A 486 15.45 -2.79 7.71
N MET A 487 15.88 -4.05 7.51
CA MET A 487 15.43 -4.87 6.38
C MET A 487 13.93 -5.22 6.47
N PHE A 488 13.35 -5.26 7.67
CA PHE A 488 11.98 -5.69 7.89
C PHE A 488 11.00 -4.51 7.94
N GLU A 489 9.79 -4.72 7.39
CA GLU A 489 8.69 -3.78 7.58
C GLU A 489 8.37 -3.63 9.08
N LEU A 490 7.91 -2.44 9.48
CA LEU A 490 7.41 -2.12 10.82
C LEU A 490 6.62 -3.25 11.49
N SER A 491 5.68 -3.87 10.77
CA SER A 491 4.82 -4.93 11.31
C SER A 491 5.54 -6.26 11.51
N ALA A 492 6.52 -6.59 10.68
CA ALA A 492 7.38 -7.76 10.86
C ALA A 492 8.37 -7.54 12.01
N SER A 493 8.92 -6.33 12.13
CA SER A 493 9.86 -5.93 13.19
C SER A 493 9.28 -5.92 14.61
N MET A 494 7.96 -6.00 14.75
CA MET A 494 7.28 -6.19 16.05
C MET A 494 7.37 -7.62 16.59
N THR A 495 7.71 -8.56 15.73
CA THR A 495 7.80 -9.99 16.08
C THR A 495 9.15 -10.25 16.75
N PRO A 496 9.20 -10.83 17.96
CA PRO A 496 10.48 -11.20 18.57
C PRO A 496 11.05 -12.44 17.85
N PHE A 497 12.37 -12.66 17.95
CA PHE A 497 13.01 -13.88 17.42
C PHE A 497 12.64 -14.20 15.96
N VAL A 498 12.57 -13.18 15.10
CA VAL A 498 12.16 -13.30 13.69
C VAL A 498 13.01 -14.35 12.96
N ASN A 499 14.32 -14.36 13.22
CA ASN A 499 15.31 -15.26 12.66
C ASN A 499 15.12 -16.75 13.03
N PHE A 500 14.32 -17.06 14.05
CA PHE A 500 14.00 -18.44 14.46
C PHE A 500 12.69 -18.98 13.88
N ASN A 501 12.01 -18.19 13.04
CA ASN A 501 10.77 -18.59 12.37
C ASN A 501 10.99 -18.73 10.87
N GLN A 502 10.19 -19.59 10.23
CA GLN A 502 10.16 -19.68 8.77
C GLN A 502 9.66 -18.36 8.14
N SER A 503 10.20 -17.99 6.98
CA SER A 503 9.86 -16.75 6.25
C SER A 503 8.36 -16.57 6.01
N SER A 504 7.65 -17.64 5.65
CA SER A 504 6.19 -17.65 5.44
C SER A 504 5.42 -17.20 6.69
N ARG A 505 5.89 -17.57 7.89
CA ARG A 505 5.26 -17.20 9.16
C ARG A 505 5.42 -15.72 9.47
N ILE A 506 6.55 -15.14 9.11
CA ILE A 506 6.80 -13.70 9.29
C ILE A 506 5.86 -12.89 8.38
N VAL A 507 5.67 -13.34 7.13
CA VAL A 507 4.74 -12.70 6.18
C VAL A 507 3.29 -12.80 6.65
N PHE A 508 2.89 -13.95 7.19
CA PHE A 508 1.55 -14.07 7.78
C PHE A 508 1.40 -13.20 9.02
N GLN A 509 2.41 -13.14 9.88
CA GLN A 509 2.37 -12.31 11.07
C GLN A 509 2.27 -10.81 10.73
N SER A 510 2.98 -10.34 9.71
CA SER A 510 2.88 -8.95 9.25
C SER A 510 1.46 -8.60 8.81
N ALA A 511 0.74 -9.53 8.18
CA ALA A 511 -0.66 -9.35 7.81
C ALA A 511 -1.61 -9.44 9.03
N MET A 512 -1.38 -10.37 9.96
CA MET A 512 -2.24 -10.58 11.11
C MET A 512 -2.09 -9.49 12.17
N SER A 513 -0.89 -8.97 12.41
CA SER A 513 -0.62 -7.85 13.32
C SER A 513 -1.33 -6.56 12.89
N LYS A 514 -1.45 -6.31 11.57
CA LYS A 514 -2.27 -5.22 11.01
C LYS A 514 -3.77 -5.42 11.29
N GLN A 515 -4.24 -6.67 11.32
CA GLN A 515 -5.64 -7.04 11.63
C GLN A 515 -5.94 -7.15 13.12
N ALA A 516 -4.92 -7.09 13.98
CA ALA A 516 -5.09 -7.18 15.42
C ALA A 516 -5.86 -5.97 15.95
N MET A 517 -6.77 -6.21 16.90
CA MET A 517 -7.51 -5.14 17.56
C MET A 517 -6.56 -4.31 18.42
N PRO A 518 -6.44 -2.99 18.20
CA PRO A 518 -5.55 -2.13 18.97
C PRO A 518 -6.20 -1.65 20.27
N LEU A 519 -5.38 -1.14 21.18
CA LEU A 519 -5.77 -0.05 22.06
C LEU A 519 -5.44 1.27 21.34
N ALA A 520 -6.46 2.04 20.98
CA ALA A 520 -6.28 3.26 20.20
C ALA A 520 -7.10 4.41 20.78
N LEU A 521 -6.43 5.32 21.49
CA LEU A 521 -7.05 6.52 22.08
C LEU A 521 -7.76 7.37 21.03
N HIS A 522 -7.14 7.49 19.85
CA HIS A 522 -7.71 8.20 18.70
C HIS A 522 -9.09 7.66 18.28
N ILE A 523 -9.30 6.35 18.39
CA ILE A 523 -10.59 5.71 18.06
C ILE A 523 -11.63 6.01 19.15
N MET A 524 -11.21 5.99 20.42
CA MET A 524 -12.09 6.28 21.55
C MET A 524 -12.59 7.74 21.53
N THR A 525 -11.76 8.69 21.13
CA THR A 525 -12.11 10.12 21.13
C THR A 525 -12.93 10.54 19.90
N ASN A 526 -12.68 9.92 18.74
CA ASN A 526 -13.24 10.35 17.46
C ASN A 526 -14.38 9.46 16.93
N MET A 527 -15.15 10.00 15.99
CA MET A 527 -16.29 9.33 15.36
C MET A 527 -15.81 8.47 14.17
N ILE A 528 -15.14 7.35 14.45
CA ILE A 528 -14.67 6.41 13.42
C ILE A 528 -15.62 5.21 13.35
N SER A 529 -16.24 5.01 12.17
CA SER A 529 -17.11 3.87 11.90
C SER A 529 -16.33 2.56 11.77
N ASP A 530 -17.02 1.45 12.05
CA ASP A 530 -16.49 0.08 11.95
C ASP A 530 -15.13 -0.03 12.66
N SER A 531 -15.03 0.39 13.92
CA SER A 531 -13.79 0.31 14.69
C SER A 531 -13.93 -0.66 15.84
N LYS A 532 -12.88 -1.44 16.11
CA LYS A 532 -12.86 -2.44 17.19
C LYS A 532 -11.60 -2.21 18.01
N ILE A 533 -11.75 -2.10 19.32
CA ILE A 533 -10.67 -1.84 20.25
C ILE A 533 -10.66 -2.90 21.35
N LEU A 534 -9.47 -3.18 21.90
CA LEU A 534 -9.36 -3.96 23.13
C LEU A 534 -9.67 -3.08 24.34
N THR A 535 -10.42 -3.64 25.30
CA THR A 535 -10.69 -2.94 26.56
C THR A 535 -9.42 -2.90 27.42
N TYR A 536 -8.74 -4.02 27.54
CA TYR A 536 -7.47 -4.15 28.26
C TYR A 536 -6.40 -4.63 27.29
N ALA A 537 -5.55 -3.73 26.79
CA ALA A 537 -4.33 -4.10 26.09
C ALA A 537 -3.14 -3.98 27.02
N GLN A 538 -2.18 -4.89 26.88
CA GLN A 538 -0.98 -4.90 27.70
C GLN A 538 0.24 -4.58 26.84
N LYS A 539 1.29 -4.07 27.47
CA LYS A 539 2.61 -4.01 26.84
C LYS A 539 3.13 -5.45 26.68
N PRO A 540 3.60 -5.87 25.49
CA PRO A 540 4.30 -7.15 25.36
C PRO A 540 5.53 -7.14 26.25
N ILE A 541 5.76 -8.20 27.01
CA ILE A 541 6.91 -8.25 27.94
C ILE A 541 8.22 -8.47 27.18
N CYS A 542 8.21 -9.37 26.19
CA CYS A 542 9.31 -9.54 25.26
C CYS A 542 9.20 -8.48 24.13
N THR A 543 9.87 -7.33 24.26
CA THR A 543 9.81 -6.24 23.26
C THR A 543 11.04 -6.18 22.37
N THR A 544 10.86 -5.95 21.07
CA THR A 544 11.95 -5.52 20.18
C THR A 544 12.24 -4.03 20.36
N THR A 545 13.42 -3.53 19.98
CA THR A 545 13.75 -2.09 20.08
C THR A 545 12.71 -1.26 19.33
N ILE A 546 12.33 -1.68 18.12
CA ILE A 546 11.31 -1.02 17.29
C ILE A 546 9.94 -1.02 17.98
N SER A 547 9.55 -2.13 18.62
CA SER A 547 8.29 -2.23 19.37
C SER A 547 8.25 -1.29 20.57
N ASN A 548 9.36 -1.17 21.30
CA ASN A 548 9.46 -0.29 22.46
C ASN A 548 9.45 1.20 22.07
N THR A 549 10.00 1.56 20.90
CA THR A 549 9.94 2.94 20.39
C THR A 549 8.53 3.35 19.96
N ILE A 550 7.81 2.48 19.25
CA ILE A 550 6.52 2.83 18.62
C ILE A 550 5.34 2.71 19.62
N LYS A 551 5.50 1.93 20.69
CA LYS A 551 4.54 1.81 21.81
C LYS A 551 3.11 1.48 21.35
N VAL A 552 2.98 0.60 20.35
CA VAL A 552 1.68 0.10 19.87
C VAL A 552 1.29 -1.15 20.66
N TYR A 553 0.14 -1.09 21.33
CA TYR A 553 -0.42 -2.19 22.11
C TYR A 553 -1.71 -2.69 21.46
N ASN A 554 -1.76 -3.98 21.14
CA ASN A 554 -2.78 -4.62 20.30
C ASN A 554 -2.98 -6.10 20.67
N GLY A 555 -2.80 -6.42 21.95
CA GLY A 555 -2.80 -7.79 22.47
C GLY A 555 -2.66 -7.81 23.99
N VAL A 556 -2.59 -9.03 24.52
CA VAL A 556 -2.53 -9.33 25.96
C VAL A 556 -1.49 -10.42 26.18
N ASN A 557 -0.72 -10.34 27.27
CA ASN A 557 0.15 -11.43 27.70
C ASN A 557 -0.71 -12.50 28.37
N VAL A 558 -0.62 -13.75 27.90
CA VAL A 558 -1.45 -14.87 28.37
C VAL A 558 -0.59 -16.01 28.86
N VAL A 559 -1.02 -16.68 29.94
CA VAL A 559 -0.39 -17.92 30.41
C VAL A 559 -0.81 -19.06 29.50
N ILE A 560 0.17 -19.73 28.90
CA ILE A 560 -0.01 -20.79 27.92
C ILE A 560 0.52 -22.11 28.44
N ALA A 561 -0.24 -23.18 28.21
CA ALA A 561 0.24 -24.55 28.29
C ALA A 561 0.22 -25.21 26.91
N ILE A 562 1.31 -25.89 26.54
CA ILE A 562 1.41 -26.65 25.30
C ILE A 562 1.04 -28.11 25.60
N LEU A 563 -0.22 -28.46 25.40
CA LEU A 563 -0.79 -29.75 25.79
C LEU A 563 -1.93 -30.14 24.86
N SER A 564 -2.01 -31.40 24.44
CA SER A 564 -3.22 -31.95 23.81
C SER A 564 -4.25 -32.27 24.90
N TYR A 565 -5.42 -31.63 24.87
CA TYR A 565 -6.36 -31.68 25.98
C TYR A 565 -7.81 -31.82 25.50
N PHE A 566 -8.52 -32.85 25.98
CA PHE A 566 -9.91 -33.22 25.64
C PHE A 566 -10.26 -33.31 24.12
N GLY A 567 -9.28 -33.28 23.21
CA GLY A 567 -9.51 -33.39 21.76
C GLY A 567 -10.10 -32.13 21.10
N TYR A 568 -10.59 -31.15 21.86
CA TYR A 568 -11.11 -29.88 21.33
C TYR A 568 -10.04 -28.91 20.82
N ASN A 569 -8.75 -29.29 20.91
CA ASN A 569 -7.62 -28.52 20.38
C ASN A 569 -6.94 -29.17 19.16
N GLN A 570 -7.67 -29.97 18.38
CA GLN A 570 -7.18 -30.48 17.09
C GLN A 570 -7.06 -29.38 16.03
N GLU A 571 -6.10 -29.50 15.11
CA GLU A 571 -5.96 -28.64 13.92
C GLU A 571 -6.10 -27.11 14.20
N ASP A 572 -5.16 -26.55 14.97
CA ASP A 572 -5.05 -25.13 15.37
C ASP A 572 -6.13 -24.57 16.30
N SER A 573 -7.05 -25.40 16.78
CA SER A 573 -8.02 -24.93 17.78
C SER A 573 -7.37 -24.69 19.14
N LEU A 574 -7.90 -23.69 19.83
CA LEU A 574 -7.40 -23.15 21.10
C LEU A 574 -8.42 -23.45 22.20
N LEU A 575 -7.96 -23.85 23.38
CA LEU A 575 -8.82 -23.95 24.56
C LEU A 575 -8.63 -22.74 25.44
N PHE A 576 -9.73 -22.14 25.87
CA PHE A 576 -9.71 -20.94 26.69
C PHE A 576 -10.24 -21.23 28.10
N ASN A 577 -9.66 -20.55 29.08
CA ASN A 577 -10.19 -20.51 30.43
C ASN A 577 -11.38 -19.54 30.54
N LYS A 578 -12.54 -20.08 30.93
CA LYS A 578 -13.77 -19.31 31.15
C LYS A 578 -13.58 -18.23 32.21
N SER A 579 -12.93 -18.56 33.33
CA SER A 579 -12.67 -17.61 34.43
C SER A 579 -11.82 -16.43 33.98
N SER A 580 -10.82 -16.67 33.11
CA SER A 580 -10.00 -15.59 32.54
C SER A 580 -10.82 -14.69 31.62
N ILE A 581 -11.72 -15.26 30.79
CA ILE A 581 -12.64 -14.49 29.94
C ILE A 581 -13.60 -13.65 30.79
N ASP A 582 -14.20 -14.24 31.83
CA ASP A 582 -15.15 -13.57 32.72
C ASP A 582 -14.48 -12.40 33.48
N LYS A 583 -13.18 -12.51 33.79
CA LYS A 583 -12.34 -11.43 34.34
C LYS A 583 -11.96 -10.35 33.32
N GLY A 584 -12.30 -10.52 32.05
CA GLY A 584 -12.12 -9.53 30.98
C GLY A 584 -11.01 -9.84 29.97
N LEU A 585 -10.42 -11.05 29.98
CA LEU A 585 -9.43 -11.46 28.99
C LEU A 585 -9.97 -11.31 27.57
N PHE A 586 -9.25 -10.53 26.74
CA PHE A 586 -9.62 -10.23 25.35
C PHE A 586 -11.03 -9.63 25.14
N SER A 587 -11.58 -9.01 26.17
CA SER A 587 -12.77 -8.17 26.02
C SER A 587 -12.49 -7.03 25.04
N SER A 588 -13.50 -6.70 24.23
CA SER A 588 -13.39 -5.72 23.16
C SER A 588 -14.63 -4.87 23.04
N ILE A 589 -14.44 -3.66 22.51
CA ILE A 589 -15.52 -2.72 22.20
C ILE A 589 -15.55 -2.54 20.69
N GLU A 590 -16.74 -2.66 20.11
CA GLU A 590 -17.00 -2.31 18.72
C GLU A 590 -17.79 -1.01 18.67
N TYR A 591 -17.36 -0.09 17.80
CA TYR A 591 -18.06 1.13 17.47
C TYR A 591 -18.61 1.10 16.04
N GLU A 592 -19.88 1.46 15.93
CA GLU A 592 -20.58 1.72 14.67
C GLU A 592 -21.00 3.19 14.67
N VAL A 593 -20.76 3.93 13.59
CA VAL A 593 -21.18 5.34 13.48
C VAL A 593 -22.23 5.43 12.39
N VAL A 594 -23.41 5.91 12.77
CA VAL A 594 -24.51 6.22 11.86
C VAL A 594 -24.44 7.71 11.55
N GLU A 595 -24.15 8.03 10.30
CA GLU A 595 -24.10 9.40 9.79
C GLU A 595 -25.44 9.78 9.16
N ILE A 596 -26.00 10.89 9.63
CA ILE A 596 -27.30 11.43 9.23
C ILE A 596 -27.07 12.86 8.76
N ILE A 597 -27.47 13.16 7.52
CA ILE A 597 -27.29 14.49 6.91
C ILE A 597 -28.66 15.07 6.58
N GLU A 598 -29.02 16.20 7.17
CA GLU A 598 -30.21 16.98 6.81
C GLU A 598 -29.87 17.85 5.58
N ASN A 599 -30.30 17.42 4.39
CA ASN A 599 -30.06 18.13 3.15
C ASN A 599 -31.12 19.20 2.90
N LYS A 600 -30.76 20.47 3.06
CA LYS A 600 -31.67 21.59 2.79
C LYS A 600 -32.06 21.67 1.31
N PHE A 601 -31.15 21.35 0.40
CA PHE A 601 -31.43 21.36 -1.05
C PHE A 601 -32.48 20.32 -1.48
N MET A 602 -32.57 19.19 -0.77
CA MET A 602 -33.53 18.12 -1.07
C MET A 602 -34.81 18.23 -0.22
N ASN A 603 -35.00 19.33 0.51
CA ASN A 603 -36.07 19.52 1.49
C ASN A 603 -36.18 18.35 2.49
N GLU A 604 -35.04 17.82 2.91
CA GLU A 604 -34.97 16.82 3.97
C GLU A 604 -34.89 17.53 5.33
N ILE A 605 -35.80 17.23 6.25
CA ILE A 605 -35.84 17.84 7.58
C ILE A 605 -35.84 16.73 8.63
N LEU A 606 -35.03 16.87 9.69
CA LEU A 606 -35.11 15.97 10.84
C LEU A 606 -36.41 16.17 11.61
N VAL A 607 -37.11 15.08 11.89
CA VAL A 607 -38.43 15.13 12.54
C VAL A 607 -38.48 14.16 13.71
N TYR A 608 -39.17 14.58 14.76
CA TYR A 608 -39.51 13.74 15.90
C TYR A 608 -40.59 12.72 15.49
N VAL A 609 -40.25 11.44 15.61
CA VAL A 609 -41.22 10.35 15.45
C VAL A 609 -41.27 9.56 16.77
N PRO A 610 -42.45 9.45 17.41
CA PRO A 610 -42.61 8.61 18.58
C PRO A 610 -42.45 7.13 18.18
N ASP A 611 -41.59 6.43 18.90
CA ASP A 611 -41.27 5.02 18.64
C ASP A 611 -40.81 4.37 19.94
N GLY A 612 -41.77 3.75 20.64
CA GLY A 612 -41.59 3.04 21.91
C GLY A 612 -41.05 3.88 23.07
N ASP A 613 -40.30 3.22 23.96
CA ASP A 613 -39.72 3.80 25.19
C ASP A 613 -38.40 4.58 24.95
N ILE A 614 -37.99 4.74 23.69
CA ILE A 614 -36.71 5.38 23.33
C ILE A 614 -36.86 6.90 23.41
N LEU A 615 -36.17 7.53 24.38
CA LEU A 615 -36.19 8.99 24.52
C LEU A 615 -35.35 9.63 23.41
N ARG A 616 -35.87 10.72 22.85
CA ARG A 616 -35.23 11.48 21.76
C ARG A 616 -35.19 12.95 22.13
N ASP A 617 -34.23 13.66 21.56
CA ASP A 617 -34.16 15.12 21.62
C ASP A 617 -35.28 15.75 20.78
N ASN A 618 -35.46 17.07 20.88
CA ASN A 618 -36.47 17.84 20.15
C ASN A 618 -36.37 17.67 18.62
N ASP A 619 -35.16 17.42 18.11
CA ASP A 619 -34.91 17.14 16.68
C ASP A 619 -35.27 15.69 16.25
N GLY A 620 -35.77 14.84 17.17
CA GLY A 620 -36.06 13.43 16.89
C GLY A 620 -34.83 12.51 16.88
N ILE A 621 -33.71 12.95 17.44
CA ILE A 621 -32.45 12.20 17.50
C ILE A 621 -32.36 11.44 18.83
N ILE A 622 -31.91 10.19 18.79
CA ILE A 622 -31.71 9.38 19.99
C ILE A 622 -30.73 9.99 21.01
N LEU A 623 -31.00 9.81 22.29
CA LEU A 623 -30.15 10.32 23.39
C LEU A 623 -29.01 9.35 23.75
N VAL A 624 -27.92 9.91 24.30
CA VAL A 624 -26.75 9.16 24.79
C VAL A 624 -27.13 8.32 26.02
N GLY A 625 -26.55 7.13 26.13
CA GLY A 625 -26.75 6.20 27.25
C GLY A 625 -27.91 5.22 27.05
N GLN A 626 -28.65 5.30 25.94
CA GLN A 626 -29.76 4.39 25.68
C GLN A 626 -29.34 3.07 25.05
N GLN A 627 -30.06 2.01 25.41
CA GLN A 627 -29.92 0.71 24.78
C GLN A 627 -30.88 0.59 23.59
N VAL A 628 -30.34 0.23 22.42
CA VAL A 628 -31.06 0.08 21.14
C VAL A 628 -31.03 -1.37 20.66
N LYS A 629 -32.14 -1.84 20.11
CA LYS A 629 -32.38 -3.18 19.55
C LYS A 629 -32.59 -3.11 18.03
N ASP A 630 -32.78 -4.28 17.40
CA ASP A 630 -33.08 -4.36 15.97
C ASP A 630 -34.41 -3.66 15.65
N GLY A 631 -34.41 -2.79 14.64
CA GLY A 631 -35.61 -2.07 14.20
C GLY A 631 -35.86 -0.74 14.91
N ASP A 632 -35.13 -0.44 15.99
CA ASP A 632 -35.27 0.82 16.72
C ASP A 632 -34.85 2.03 15.87
N THR A 633 -35.67 3.08 15.87
CA THR A 633 -35.40 4.31 15.11
C THR A 633 -34.35 5.18 15.80
N ILE A 634 -33.20 5.38 15.16
CA ILE A 634 -32.11 6.28 15.62
C ILE A 634 -32.47 7.74 15.36
N ALA A 635 -32.99 8.01 14.16
CA ALA A 635 -33.49 9.31 13.72
C ALA A 635 -34.49 9.11 12.58
N ALA A 636 -35.32 10.11 12.30
CA ALA A 636 -36.23 10.12 11.17
C ALA A 636 -36.08 11.41 10.36
N LYS A 637 -36.22 11.27 9.04
CA LYS A 637 -36.22 12.39 8.10
C LYS A 637 -37.57 12.50 7.41
N LEU A 638 -38.09 13.70 7.31
CA LEU A 638 -39.18 14.02 6.41
C LEU A 638 -38.58 14.42 5.06
N VAL A 639 -38.91 13.67 4.01
CA VAL A 639 -38.53 13.96 2.62
C VAL A 639 -39.74 14.58 1.93
N ILE A 640 -39.63 15.84 1.53
CA ILE A 640 -40.69 16.57 0.84
C ILE A 640 -40.36 16.59 -0.66
N THR A 641 -41.05 15.76 -1.43
CA THR A 641 -41.01 15.82 -2.90
C THR A 641 -42.24 16.59 -3.40
N GLU A 642 -42.18 17.19 -4.60
CA GLU A 642 -43.29 17.95 -5.21
C GLU A 642 -44.64 17.23 -5.19
N LYS A 643 -44.65 15.88 -5.18
CA LYS A 643 -45.86 15.06 -5.25
C LYS A 643 -46.25 14.35 -3.95
N LYS A 644 -45.32 14.16 -3.00
CA LYS A 644 -45.55 13.38 -1.77
C LYS A 644 -44.60 13.78 -0.64
N GLN A 645 -45.11 13.72 0.58
CA GLN A 645 -44.32 13.73 1.81
C GLN A 645 -44.14 12.29 2.28
N SER A 646 -42.90 11.87 2.53
CA SER A 646 -42.60 10.55 3.10
C SER A 646 -41.65 10.68 4.28
N ILE A 647 -41.89 9.90 5.33
CA ILE A 647 -41.00 9.81 6.48
C ILE A 647 -40.07 8.62 6.27
N GLU A 648 -38.77 8.91 6.18
CA GLU A 648 -37.72 7.91 6.14
C GLU A 648 -37.15 7.69 7.54
N LYS A 649 -37.41 6.51 8.11
CA LYS A 649 -36.84 6.11 9.41
C LYS A 649 -35.45 5.51 9.21
N ILE A 650 -34.47 6.04 9.93
CA ILE A 650 -33.12 5.48 10.01
C ILE A 650 -33.09 4.55 11.21
N VAL A 651 -33.25 3.25 10.95
CA VAL A 651 -33.32 2.20 11.98
C VAL A 651 -31.99 1.48 12.16
N LEU A 652 -31.70 1.06 13.39
CA LEU A 652 -30.57 0.16 13.65
C LEU A 652 -30.88 -1.23 13.09
N LYS A 653 -29.94 -1.78 12.32
CA LYS A 653 -29.99 -3.17 11.83
C LYS A 653 -28.94 -3.99 12.58
N SER A 654 -29.35 -4.74 13.60
CA SER A 654 -28.44 -5.46 14.50
C SER A 654 -29.07 -6.71 15.07
N PHE A 655 -28.31 -7.81 15.17
CA PHE A 655 -28.76 -9.00 15.88
C PHE A 655 -28.68 -8.89 17.41
N VAL A 656 -28.03 -7.84 17.92
CA VAL A 656 -27.71 -7.69 19.35
C VAL A 656 -28.06 -6.28 19.79
N SER A 657 -28.55 -6.14 21.02
CA SER A 657 -28.71 -4.85 21.66
C SER A 657 -27.38 -4.10 21.77
N ARG A 658 -27.40 -2.80 21.52
CA ARG A 658 -26.22 -1.92 21.58
C ARG A 658 -26.52 -0.68 22.41
N TRP A 659 -25.49 0.10 22.73
CA TRP A 659 -25.61 1.30 23.54
C TRP A 659 -25.26 2.54 22.71
N VAL A 660 -26.00 3.64 22.89
CA VAL A 660 -25.63 4.93 22.32
C VAL A 660 -24.54 5.55 23.18
N ASP A 661 -23.34 5.69 22.61
CA ASP A 661 -22.17 6.18 23.34
C ASP A 661 -21.96 7.69 23.16
N LYS A 662 -22.11 8.20 21.94
CA LYS A 662 -21.87 9.62 21.65
C LYS A 662 -22.74 10.13 20.50
N VAL A 663 -23.28 11.32 20.64
CA VAL A 663 -23.99 12.05 19.57
C VAL A 663 -23.30 13.37 19.32
N THR A 664 -22.94 13.65 18.07
CA THR A 664 -22.32 14.92 17.67
C THR A 664 -23.15 15.58 16.57
N LYS A 665 -23.49 16.86 16.75
CA LYS A 665 -24.21 17.68 15.77
C LYS A 665 -23.26 18.76 15.23
N HIS A 666 -23.16 18.87 13.92
CA HIS A 666 -22.33 19.86 13.23
C HIS A 666 -23.10 20.47 12.07
N THR A 667 -22.67 21.63 11.59
CA THR A 667 -23.23 22.27 10.40
C THR A 667 -22.16 22.28 9.31
N SER A 668 -22.51 21.80 8.12
CA SER A 668 -21.65 21.87 6.94
C SER A 668 -21.43 23.32 6.50
N VAL A 669 -20.41 23.56 5.68
CA VAL A 669 -20.18 24.85 5.01
C VAL A 669 -21.39 25.25 4.14
N GLU A 670 -22.11 24.26 3.59
CA GLU A 670 -23.34 24.46 2.80
C GLU A 670 -24.59 24.71 3.66
N GLY A 671 -24.46 24.74 4.99
CA GLY A 671 -25.57 24.95 5.91
C GLY A 671 -26.43 23.72 6.22
N ASN A 672 -26.06 22.54 5.70
CA ASN A 672 -26.69 21.25 6.03
C ASN A 672 -26.34 20.83 7.47
N LYS A 673 -27.30 20.31 8.24
CA LYS A 673 -27.01 19.75 9.57
C LYS A 673 -26.50 18.32 9.43
N ILE A 674 -25.37 18.02 10.06
CA ILE A 674 -24.75 16.70 10.08
C ILE A 674 -24.82 16.18 11.51
N VAL A 675 -25.51 15.07 11.70
CA VAL A 675 -25.64 14.37 12.97
C VAL A 675 -24.93 13.03 12.86
N ARG A 676 -24.02 12.74 13.78
CA ARG A 676 -23.39 11.42 13.88
C ARG A 676 -23.70 10.81 15.22
N VAL A 677 -24.23 9.59 15.19
CA VAL A 677 -24.54 8.79 16.37
C VAL A 677 -23.56 7.62 16.41
N ARG A 678 -22.75 7.55 17.47
CA ARG A 678 -21.83 6.45 17.73
C ARG A 678 -22.49 5.45 18.65
N ILE A 679 -22.59 4.23 18.16
CA ILE A 679 -23.21 3.09 18.82
C ILE A 679 -22.09 2.13 19.23
N LEU A 680 -22.14 1.67 20.47
CA LEU A 680 -21.17 0.82 21.12
C LEU A 680 -21.74 -0.58 21.36
N LEU A 681 -20.93 -1.61 21.09
CA LEU A 681 -21.19 -2.99 21.48
C LEU A 681 -19.99 -3.53 22.25
N TYR A 682 -20.21 -3.88 23.52
CA TYR A 682 -19.23 -4.60 24.33
C TYR A 682 -19.27 -6.10 24.01
N ARG A 683 -18.10 -6.73 23.80
CA ARG A 683 -17.98 -8.11 23.32
C ARG A 683 -16.98 -8.92 24.14
N PHE A 684 -17.40 -10.12 24.52
CA PHE A 684 -16.53 -11.16 25.07
C PHE A 684 -16.12 -12.18 23.98
N PRO A 685 -14.97 -12.86 24.15
CA PRO A 685 -14.61 -14.03 23.35
C PRO A 685 -15.67 -15.13 23.40
N ILE A 686 -16.00 -15.70 22.24
CA ILE A 686 -16.88 -16.88 22.12
C ILE A 686 -16.22 -17.92 21.21
N VAL A 687 -16.73 -19.15 21.23
CA VAL A 687 -16.29 -20.23 20.34
C VAL A 687 -16.30 -19.78 18.87
N GLY A 688 -15.23 -20.11 18.14
CA GLY A 688 -15.01 -19.69 16.75
C GLY A 688 -14.36 -18.32 16.57
N HIS A 689 -14.19 -17.52 17.62
CA HIS A 689 -13.38 -16.28 17.57
C HIS A 689 -11.91 -16.58 17.25
N LYS A 690 -11.23 -15.62 16.59
CA LYS A 690 -9.89 -15.83 16.03
C LYS A 690 -8.82 -15.09 16.81
N PHE A 691 -7.77 -15.82 17.15
CA PHE A 691 -6.60 -15.32 17.89
C PHE A 691 -5.33 -15.72 17.17
N THR A 692 -4.22 -15.04 17.46
CA THR A 692 -2.91 -15.43 16.96
C THR A 692 -1.83 -15.05 17.96
N SER A 693 -0.80 -15.89 18.08
CA SER A 693 0.45 -15.46 18.70
C SER A 693 1.18 -14.47 17.80
N ARG A 694 2.29 -13.90 18.30
CA ARG A 694 3.23 -13.12 17.48
C ARG A 694 4.01 -13.95 16.46
N HIS A 695 3.87 -15.27 16.45
CA HIS A 695 4.60 -16.17 15.57
C HIS A 695 3.71 -16.78 14.47
N SER A 696 2.61 -16.09 14.12
CA SER A 696 1.65 -16.54 13.12
C SER A 696 1.04 -17.92 13.41
N GLN A 697 0.81 -18.24 14.69
CA GLN A 697 -0.03 -19.37 15.07
C GLN A 697 -1.47 -18.89 15.25
N LYS A 698 -2.17 -18.77 14.13
CA LYS A 698 -3.57 -18.40 14.11
C LYS A 698 -4.42 -19.60 14.50
N GLY A 699 -5.27 -19.40 15.50
CA GLY A 699 -6.21 -20.41 15.97
C GLY A 699 -7.60 -19.85 16.21
N ILE A 700 -8.58 -20.74 16.24
CA ILE A 700 -9.95 -20.42 16.66
C ILE A 700 -10.18 -20.98 18.06
N ILE A 701 -11.06 -20.37 18.85
CA ILE A 701 -11.51 -21.00 20.10
C ILE A 701 -12.30 -22.25 19.74
N GLY A 702 -11.76 -23.43 20.10
CA GLY A 702 -12.42 -24.73 19.93
C GLY A 702 -13.40 -25.00 21.06
N ALA A 703 -12.96 -24.78 22.31
CA ALA A 703 -13.82 -24.85 23.49
C ALA A 703 -13.39 -23.83 24.55
N ILE A 704 -14.34 -23.45 25.39
CA ILE A 704 -14.11 -22.63 26.59
C ILE A 704 -14.38 -23.55 27.79
N LEU A 705 -13.35 -23.85 28.57
CA LEU A 705 -13.41 -24.76 29.71
C LEU A 705 -13.52 -23.97 31.01
N SER A 706 -14.18 -24.58 32.00
CA SER A 706 -14.18 -24.05 33.37
C SER A 706 -12.75 -24.06 33.94
N GLN A 707 -12.46 -23.21 34.93
CA GLN A 707 -11.12 -23.18 35.53
C GLN A 707 -10.79 -24.49 36.29
N GLU A 708 -11.81 -25.16 36.84
CA GLU A 708 -11.69 -26.43 37.56
C GLU A 708 -11.36 -27.61 36.64
N ASP A 709 -11.82 -27.56 35.39
CA ASP A 709 -11.55 -28.61 34.40
C ASP A 709 -10.17 -28.45 33.74
N LEU A 710 -9.51 -27.30 33.88
CA LEU A 710 -8.20 -27.07 33.26
C LEU A 710 -7.07 -27.76 34.01
N SER A 711 -5.99 -28.08 33.29
CA SER A 711 -4.77 -28.52 33.94
C SER A 711 -4.14 -27.39 34.75
N PHE A 712 -3.54 -27.70 35.90
CA PHE A 712 -2.91 -26.70 36.76
C PHE A 712 -1.53 -27.16 37.22
N THR A 713 -0.67 -26.22 37.59
CA THR A 713 0.69 -26.48 38.09
C THR A 713 0.66 -26.85 39.58
N LYS A 714 1.80 -27.22 40.16
CA LYS A 714 1.91 -27.44 41.63
C LYS A 714 1.49 -26.21 42.43
N ASP A 715 1.72 -25.01 41.89
CA ASP A 715 1.36 -23.73 42.50
C ASP A 715 -0.09 -23.31 42.18
N GLU A 716 -0.92 -24.25 41.70
CA GLU A 716 -2.34 -24.05 41.37
C GLU A 716 -2.61 -23.01 40.28
N ILE A 717 -1.60 -22.72 39.44
CA ILE A 717 -1.75 -21.82 38.30
C ILE A 717 -2.38 -22.61 37.14
N ALA A 718 -3.60 -22.21 36.76
CA ALA A 718 -4.27 -22.68 35.55
C ALA A 718 -3.90 -21.78 34.36
N PRO A 719 -3.65 -22.34 33.16
CA PRO A 719 -3.35 -21.55 31.98
C PRO A 719 -4.59 -20.79 31.51
N ASP A 720 -4.39 -19.62 30.90
CA ASP A 720 -5.44 -18.88 30.21
C ASP A 720 -5.80 -19.54 28.88
N LEU A 721 -4.78 -20.14 28.25
CA LEU A 721 -4.82 -20.68 26.89
C LEU A 721 -4.08 -22.02 26.83
N ILE A 722 -4.69 -23.03 26.23
CA ILE A 722 -4.00 -24.28 25.89
C ILE A 722 -3.86 -24.39 24.37
N ILE A 723 -2.63 -24.64 23.91
CA ILE A 723 -2.33 -24.87 22.50
C ILE A 723 -1.84 -26.29 22.25
N ASN A 724 -2.11 -26.79 21.06
CA ASN A 724 -1.70 -28.12 20.67
C ASN A 724 -0.20 -28.18 20.31
N PRO A 725 0.58 -29.14 20.86
CA PRO A 725 2.00 -29.31 20.55
C PRO A 725 2.29 -29.54 19.07
N HIS A 726 1.40 -30.16 18.30
CA HIS A 726 1.63 -30.50 16.88
C HIS A 726 1.84 -29.26 15.99
N VAL A 727 1.36 -28.10 16.43
CA VAL A 727 1.46 -26.84 15.69
C VAL A 727 2.89 -26.32 15.61
N ILE A 728 3.75 -26.65 16.58
CA ILE A 728 5.10 -26.08 16.66
C ILE A 728 6.08 -26.75 15.67
N PRO A 729 6.23 -28.09 15.62
CA PRO A 729 7.16 -28.76 14.72
C PRO A 729 6.80 -28.59 13.25
N SER A 730 5.53 -28.80 12.89
CA SER A 730 5.05 -28.68 11.50
C SER A 730 5.30 -27.29 10.90
N ARG A 731 5.29 -26.26 11.76
CA ARG A 731 5.42 -24.85 11.35
C ARG A 731 6.78 -24.24 11.61
N MET A 732 7.66 -24.98 12.28
CA MET A 732 9.01 -24.54 12.65
C MET A 732 8.99 -23.16 13.34
N THR A 733 8.08 -22.97 14.30
CA THR A 733 7.89 -21.70 15.02
C THR A 733 8.64 -21.69 16.35
N MET A 734 9.97 -21.83 16.28
CA MET A 734 10.83 -21.86 17.48
C MET A 734 10.85 -20.55 18.24
N GLY A 735 10.62 -19.42 17.54
CA GLY A 735 10.50 -18.12 18.19
C GLY A 735 9.42 -18.09 19.28
N HIS A 736 8.33 -18.85 19.11
CA HIS A 736 7.26 -18.95 20.12
C HIS A 736 7.78 -19.54 21.43
N LEU A 737 8.52 -20.65 21.36
CA LEU A 737 9.11 -21.27 22.55
C LEU A 737 10.14 -20.36 23.21
N LEU A 738 10.95 -19.66 22.40
CA LEU A 738 11.93 -18.69 22.91
C LEU A 738 11.26 -17.49 23.58
N GLU A 739 10.11 -17.03 23.07
CA GLU A 739 9.31 -15.97 23.71
C GLU A 739 8.82 -16.42 25.10
N MET A 740 8.29 -17.65 25.22
CA MET A 740 7.84 -18.22 26.50
C MET A 740 8.97 -18.29 27.53
N VAL A 741 10.14 -18.77 27.09
CA VAL A 741 11.35 -18.87 27.90
C VAL A 741 11.81 -17.50 28.37
N MET A 742 11.95 -16.57 27.42
CA MET A 742 12.47 -15.24 27.70
C MET A 742 11.56 -14.51 28.69
N TYR A 743 10.24 -14.72 28.59
CA TYR A 743 9.30 -14.18 29.56
C TYR A 743 9.60 -14.64 31.00
N LYS A 744 9.77 -15.95 31.24
CA LYS A 744 10.06 -16.45 32.59
C LYS A 744 11.37 -15.85 33.13
N ILE A 745 12.37 -15.68 32.27
CA ILE A 745 13.62 -15.00 32.63
C ILE A 745 13.36 -13.55 33.01
N TYR A 746 12.55 -12.81 32.25
CA TYR A 746 12.19 -11.42 32.54
C TYR A 746 11.47 -11.23 33.88
N VAL A 747 10.62 -12.17 34.27
CA VAL A 747 9.94 -12.14 35.56
C VAL A 747 10.93 -12.38 36.71
N LEU A 748 11.92 -13.26 36.50
CA LEU A 748 12.93 -13.59 37.51
C LEU A 748 14.04 -12.53 37.62
N ASP A 749 14.39 -11.88 36.51
CA ASP A 749 15.44 -10.86 36.43
C ASP A 749 14.99 -9.68 35.54
N SER A 750 14.38 -8.68 36.17
CA SER A 750 13.85 -7.50 35.49
C SER A 750 14.91 -6.57 34.92
N ASN A 751 16.18 -6.69 35.35
CA ASN A 751 17.22 -5.70 35.08
C ASN A 751 18.06 -6.02 33.82
N ASN A 752 18.02 -7.25 33.30
CA ASN A 752 18.89 -7.71 32.19
C ASN A 752 18.21 -7.78 30.81
N ALA A 753 17.27 -6.86 30.55
CA ALA A 753 16.49 -6.82 29.31
C ALA A 753 17.31 -6.52 28.05
N ARG A 754 17.53 -7.53 27.18
CA ARG A 754 18.13 -7.36 25.84
C ARG A 754 17.09 -7.46 24.72
N ASP A 755 17.37 -6.86 23.55
CA ASP A 755 16.49 -6.94 22.37
C ASP A 755 16.46 -8.38 21.80
N PRO A 756 15.29 -9.06 21.81
CA PRO A 756 15.12 -10.44 21.32
C PRO A 756 15.10 -10.55 19.79
N MET A 757 15.11 -9.44 19.04
CA MET A 757 14.93 -9.48 17.59
C MET A 757 16.14 -10.07 16.84
N LEU A 758 17.35 -9.94 17.42
CA LEU A 758 18.60 -10.20 16.71
C LEU A 758 19.74 -10.73 17.60
N SER A 759 19.45 -11.52 18.63
CA SER A 759 20.51 -12.19 19.39
C SER A 759 21.29 -13.10 18.44
N SER A 760 22.49 -12.67 18.05
CA SER A 760 23.45 -13.47 17.29
C SER A 760 23.71 -14.77 18.05
N LYS A 761 23.97 -15.85 17.33
CA LYS A 761 24.54 -17.04 17.98
C LYS A 761 25.82 -16.60 18.70
N PRO A 762 26.01 -16.88 19.99
CA PRO A 762 27.29 -16.65 20.61
C PRO A 762 28.23 -17.75 20.11
N LYS A 763 29.24 -17.41 19.32
CA LYS A 763 30.39 -18.30 19.18
C LYS A 763 31.71 -17.52 19.26
N SER A 764 32.57 -18.12 20.08
CA SER A 764 33.99 -17.89 20.33
C SER A 764 34.42 -16.59 21.02
N ARG A 765 34.74 -16.78 22.31
CA ARG A 765 35.96 -16.38 23.03
C ARG A 765 36.59 -15.04 22.67
N GLU A 766 36.66 -14.20 23.70
CA GLU A 766 37.57 -13.07 23.85
C GLU A 766 37.32 -11.95 22.82
N SER A 767 36.43 -11.00 23.13
CA SER A 767 36.85 -9.60 23.33
C SER A 767 35.74 -8.76 23.95
N SER A 768 36.17 -7.81 24.76
CA SER A 768 35.45 -6.97 25.69
C SER A 768 34.60 -5.86 25.05
N CYS A 769 33.28 -5.92 25.23
CA CYS A 769 32.46 -4.84 25.80
C CYS A 769 30.99 -5.30 25.93
N ILE A 770 30.44 -5.10 27.13
CA ILE A 770 29.11 -5.54 27.63
C ILE A 770 29.10 -7.01 28.07
N ASP A 771 28.84 -7.20 29.36
CA ASP A 771 29.00 -8.44 30.11
C ASP A 771 28.55 -9.71 29.38
N ALA A 772 29.55 -10.34 28.77
CA ALA A 772 29.52 -11.70 28.31
C ALA A 772 29.61 -12.67 29.50
N THR A 773 29.77 -12.20 30.74
CA THR A 773 29.86 -13.08 31.93
C THR A 773 28.49 -13.58 32.37
N VAL A 774 27.42 -12.79 32.30
CA VAL A 774 26.05 -13.25 32.63
C VAL A 774 25.52 -14.18 31.54
N PHE A 775 25.79 -13.89 30.26
CA PHE A 775 25.36 -14.72 29.13
C PHE A 775 26.24 -15.96 28.92
N ASN A 776 27.57 -15.88 29.13
CA ASN A 776 28.47 -17.04 28.96
C ASN A 776 28.65 -17.90 30.23
N ARG A 777 28.45 -17.39 31.46
CA ARG A 777 28.30 -18.30 32.64
C ARG A 777 26.95 -18.99 32.61
N ALA A 778 25.92 -18.33 32.07
CA ALA A 778 24.65 -18.95 31.77
C ALA A 778 24.82 -20.09 30.77
N HIS A 779 25.36 -19.88 29.57
CA HIS A 779 25.10 -20.73 28.40
C HIS A 779 25.42 -22.25 28.43
N ARG A 780 26.19 -22.81 29.38
CA ARG A 780 26.36 -24.28 29.49
C ARG A 780 25.52 -24.94 30.58
N SER A 781 25.06 -24.18 31.57
CA SER A 781 24.13 -24.63 32.61
C SER A 781 22.69 -24.13 32.36
N PHE A 782 22.53 -23.01 31.64
CA PHE A 782 21.26 -22.37 31.31
C PHE A 782 20.37 -23.20 30.40
N GLU A 783 20.88 -23.93 29.40
CA GLU A 783 19.97 -24.69 28.53
C GLU A 783 19.23 -25.78 29.31
N ALA A 784 19.93 -26.42 30.27
CA ALA A 784 19.34 -27.39 31.18
C ALA A 784 18.39 -26.73 32.20
N ASP A 785 18.74 -25.56 32.73
CA ASP A 785 17.93 -24.87 33.75
C ASP A 785 16.75 -24.09 33.17
N ILE A 786 16.86 -23.54 31.95
CA ILE A 786 15.76 -22.95 31.17
C ILE A 786 14.79 -24.03 30.68
N ALA A 787 15.32 -25.13 30.14
CA ALA A 787 14.48 -26.25 29.74
C ALA A 787 13.73 -26.84 30.94
N LYS A 788 14.30 -26.77 32.16
CA LYS A 788 13.57 -27.07 33.40
C LYS A 788 12.55 -25.98 33.75
N LEU A 789 12.88 -24.70 33.63
CA LEU A 789 11.99 -23.59 33.98
C LEU A 789 10.66 -23.59 33.22
N CYS A 790 10.68 -23.93 31.92
CA CYS A 790 9.45 -23.98 31.13
C CYS A 790 8.75 -25.34 31.19
N LYS A 791 9.40 -26.40 31.69
CA LYS A 791 8.83 -27.74 31.78
C LYS A 791 8.31 -27.98 33.18
N GLU A 792 6.99 -27.88 33.33
CA GLU A 792 6.33 -28.05 34.62
C GLU A 792 5.49 -29.33 34.61
N LYS A 793 5.49 -30.03 35.75
CA LYS A 793 4.56 -31.14 35.98
C LYS A 793 3.19 -30.54 36.29
N MET A 794 2.21 -30.87 35.45
CA MET A 794 0.83 -30.40 35.60
C MET A 794 -0.08 -31.53 36.09
N TYR A 795 -1.19 -31.16 36.71
CA TYR A 795 -2.25 -32.06 37.16
C TYR A 795 -3.49 -31.83 36.29
N CYS A 796 -4.19 -32.90 35.95
CA CYS A 796 -5.43 -32.80 35.19
C CYS A 796 -6.55 -32.27 36.10
N GLY A 797 -7.31 -31.26 35.66
CA GLY A 797 -8.42 -30.69 36.44
C GLY A 797 -9.52 -31.70 36.74
N ALA A 798 -9.96 -32.44 35.71
CA ALA A 798 -11.04 -33.42 35.83
C ALA A 798 -10.69 -34.65 36.69
N THR A 799 -9.50 -35.24 36.53
CA THR A 799 -9.12 -36.46 37.28
C THR A 799 -8.32 -36.17 38.54
N ARG A 800 -7.79 -34.95 38.71
CA ARG A 800 -6.86 -34.54 39.77
C ARG A 800 -5.56 -35.36 39.84
N LEU A 801 -5.31 -36.20 38.84
CA LEU A 801 -4.09 -36.99 38.73
C LEU A 801 -2.99 -36.20 38.00
N PRO A 802 -1.71 -36.45 38.33
CA PRO A 802 -0.61 -35.87 37.60
C PRO A 802 -0.63 -36.34 36.14
N ILE A 803 -0.37 -35.42 35.22
CA ILE A 803 -0.14 -35.74 33.81
C ILE A 803 1.23 -36.43 33.72
N GLU A 804 1.29 -37.53 32.96
CA GLU A 804 2.50 -38.34 32.80
C GLU A 804 3.63 -37.54 32.13
N ALA A 805 3.29 -36.79 31.08
CA ALA A 805 4.23 -35.92 30.37
C ALA A 805 4.48 -34.60 31.11
N ILE A 806 5.72 -34.10 31.02
CA ILE A 806 6.05 -32.76 31.49
C ILE A 806 5.59 -31.74 30.45
N VAL A 807 4.81 -30.76 30.89
CA VAL A 807 4.15 -29.80 29.99
C VAL A 807 4.98 -28.53 29.88
N ALA A 808 5.12 -28.01 28.67
CA ALA A 808 5.74 -26.71 28.46
C ALA A 808 4.74 -25.60 28.81
N THR A 809 5.02 -24.84 29.87
CA THR A 809 4.23 -23.69 30.33
C THR A 809 5.06 -22.42 30.21
N GLY A 810 4.40 -21.31 29.93
CA GLY A 810 5.05 -20.01 29.82
C GLY A 810 4.05 -18.93 29.45
N ILE A 811 4.52 -17.71 29.22
CA ILE A 811 3.66 -16.60 28.84
C ILE A 811 4.09 -16.06 27.49
N CYS A 812 3.11 -15.83 26.62
CA CYS A 812 3.32 -15.18 25.32
C CYS A 812 2.31 -14.08 25.10
N TYR A 813 2.66 -13.19 24.18
CA TYR A 813 1.75 -12.12 23.78
C TYR A 813 0.85 -12.58 22.63
N TYR A 814 -0.47 -12.51 22.86
CA TYR A 814 -1.49 -12.92 21.91
C TYR A 814 -2.31 -11.74 21.41
N HIS A 815 -2.64 -11.78 20.12
CA HIS A 815 -3.48 -10.82 19.45
C HIS A 815 -4.90 -11.36 19.23
N VAL A 816 -5.87 -10.46 19.32
CA VAL A 816 -7.25 -10.71 18.90
C VAL A 816 -7.43 -10.21 17.48
N LEU A 817 -7.89 -11.08 16.57
CA LEU A 817 -8.09 -10.68 15.17
C LEU A 817 -9.46 -10.05 14.97
N ARG A 818 -9.53 -9.01 14.14
CA ARG A 818 -10.77 -8.25 13.87
C ARG A 818 -11.95 -9.08 13.34
N HIS A 819 -11.67 -10.16 12.60
CA HIS A 819 -12.68 -10.98 11.94
C HIS A 819 -13.21 -12.07 12.88
N GLN A 820 -14.29 -11.76 13.58
CA GLN A 820 -14.92 -12.65 14.55
C GLN A 820 -16.05 -13.50 13.95
N ALA A 821 -16.38 -14.62 14.60
CA ALA A 821 -17.38 -15.58 14.12
C ALA A 821 -18.79 -14.98 14.05
N ARG A 822 -19.18 -14.17 15.04
CA ARG A 822 -20.50 -13.51 15.07
C ARG A 822 -20.73 -12.61 13.86
N ASP A 823 -19.68 -11.92 13.43
CA ASP A 823 -19.67 -11.07 12.23
C ASP A 823 -19.65 -11.88 10.94
N LYS A 824 -19.67 -13.22 11.02
CA LYS A 824 -19.73 -14.15 9.87
C LYS A 824 -20.96 -15.05 9.85
N ALA A 825 -21.69 -15.16 10.95
CA ALA A 825 -22.96 -15.89 11.01
C ALA A 825 -24.00 -15.28 10.05
N HIS A 826 -24.41 -16.05 9.04
CA HIS A 826 -25.36 -15.62 8.02
C HIS A 826 -26.28 -16.78 7.66
N SER A 827 -27.58 -16.53 7.67
CA SER A 827 -28.60 -17.50 7.31
C SER A 827 -29.80 -16.79 6.67
N ILE A 828 -30.37 -17.42 5.65
CA ILE A 828 -31.52 -16.92 4.91
C ILE A 828 -32.45 -18.08 4.60
N SER A 829 -33.74 -17.86 4.82
CA SER A 829 -34.81 -18.69 4.29
C SER A 829 -35.29 -18.14 2.94
N LYS A 830 -35.80 -16.91 2.91
CA LYS A 830 -36.23 -16.20 1.70
C LYS A 830 -35.55 -14.83 1.63
N GLY A 831 -34.77 -14.60 0.57
CA GLY A 831 -34.00 -13.37 0.38
C GLY A 831 -34.74 -12.32 -0.43
N VAL A 832 -34.21 -11.09 -0.41
CA VAL A 832 -34.59 -10.06 -1.39
C VAL A 832 -34.09 -10.51 -2.76
N ILE A 833 -34.93 -10.33 -3.78
CA ILE A 833 -34.62 -10.72 -5.15
C ILE A 833 -34.23 -9.49 -5.96
N GLN A 834 -33.20 -9.61 -6.79
CA GLN A 834 -32.80 -8.58 -7.73
C GLN A 834 -33.86 -8.42 -8.83
N SER A 835 -34.25 -7.18 -9.14
CA SER A 835 -35.34 -6.94 -10.09
C SER A 835 -35.02 -7.42 -11.52
N LEU A 836 -33.76 -7.29 -11.95
CA LEU A 836 -33.33 -7.63 -13.31
C LEU A 836 -33.29 -9.14 -13.54
N THR A 837 -32.51 -9.87 -12.74
CA THR A 837 -32.23 -11.31 -12.92
C THR A 837 -33.22 -12.21 -12.19
N LYS A 838 -34.07 -11.65 -11.32
CA LYS A 838 -34.94 -12.40 -10.42
C LYS A 838 -34.23 -13.43 -9.53
N GLN A 839 -32.92 -13.28 -9.35
CA GLN A 839 -32.11 -14.08 -8.42
C GLN A 839 -31.99 -13.41 -7.06
N PRO A 840 -31.73 -14.17 -5.97
CA PRO A 840 -31.40 -13.59 -4.67
C PRO A 840 -30.26 -12.57 -4.77
N VAL A 841 -30.39 -11.44 -4.09
CA VAL A 841 -29.35 -10.39 -4.10
C VAL A 841 -28.03 -10.90 -3.51
N GLU A 842 -26.92 -10.29 -3.92
CA GLU A 842 -25.61 -10.56 -3.32
C GLU A 842 -25.41 -9.79 -2.01
N GLY A 843 -24.58 -10.37 -1.13
CA GLY A 843 -24.05 -9.69 0.04
C GLY A 843 -24.88 -9.83 1.31
N ARG A 844 -24.19 -10.07 2.43
CA ARG A 844 -24.81 -10.27 3.74
C ARG A 844 -25.61 -9.07 4.24
N SER A 845 -25.12 -7.85 4.05
CA SER A 845 -25.78 -6.63 4.52
C SER A 845 -27.16 -6.41 3.89
N ARG A 846 -27.39 -6.98 2.70
CA ARG A 846 -28.67 -6.96 1.98
C ARG A 846 -29.54 -8.18 2.26
N LYS A 847 -29.16 -9.03 3.23
CA LYS A 847 -29.76 -10.36 3.45
C LYS A 847 -29.77 -11.18 2.14
N GLY A 848 -28.64 -11.15 1.43
CA GLY A 848 -28.42 -11.81 0.14
C GLY A 848 -27.97 -13.27 0.25
N GLY A 849 -28.40 -14.10 -0.70
CA GLY A 849 -28.18 -15.56 -0.70
C GLY A 849 -26.71 -15.97 -0.81
N LEU A 850 -26.41 -17.22 -0.45
CA LEU A 850 -25.11 -17.83 -0.72
C LEU A 850 -25.03 -18.23 -2.20
N ARG A 851 -23.89 -17.99 -2.83
CA ARG A 851 -23.67 -18.36 -4.23
C ARG A 851 -23.33 -19.84 -4.31
N PHE A 852 -24.10 -20.59 -5.10
CA PHE A 852 -23.75 -21.92 -5.57
C PHE A 852 -23.02 -21.76 -6.90
N GLY A 853 -21.71 -22.04 -6.92
CA GLY A 853 -20.82 -21.74 -8.03
C GLY A 853 -20.63 -22.88 -9.02
N GLU A 854 -19.70 -22.67 -9.94
CA GLU A 854 -19.35 -23.66 -10.97
C GLU A 854 -18.68 -24.90 -10.36
N MET A 855 -17.81 -24.70 -9.36
CA MET A 855 -17.12 -25.81 -8.68
C MET A 855 -18.09 -26.71 -7.91
N GLU A 856 -19.05 -26.13 -7.19
CA GLU A 856 -20.06 -26.92 -6.47
C GLU A 856 -21.00 -27.66 -7.42
N LYS A 857 -21.30 -27.04 -8.58
CA LYS A 857 -22.07 -27.68 -9.67
C LYS A 857 -21.30 -28.89 -10.23
N ASP A 858 -20.02 -28.73 -10.56
CA ASP A 858 -19.19 -29.82 -11.08
C ASP A 858 -19.06 -30.97 -10.07
N TYR A 859 -18.96 -30.65 -8.78
CA TYR A 859 -18.97 -31.65 -7.70
C TYR A 859 -20.27 -32.47 -7.68
N LEU A 860 -21.44 -31.83 -7.75
CA LEU A 860 -22.72 -32.56 -7.78
C LEU A 860 -22.90 -33.40 -9.04
N ILE A 861 -22.40 -32.93 -10.19
CA ILE A 861 -22.40 -33.68 -11.45
C ILE A 861 -21.54 -34.93 -11.31
N ALA A 862 -20.34 -34.83 -10.72
CA ALA A 862 -19.46 -35.97 -10.49
C ALA A 862 -20.09 -37.04 -9.58
N HIS A 863 -20.89 -36.62 -8.59
CA HIS A 863 -21.66 -37.55 -7.75
C HIS A 863 -22.97 -38.05 -8.38
N GLY A 864 -23.34 -37.57 -9.58
CA GLY A 864 -24.57 -37.97 -10.26
C GLY A 864 -25.87 -37.48 -9.61
N VAL A 865 -25.81 -36.46 -8.74
CA VAL A 865 -26.98 -36.00 -7.96
C VAL A 865 -27.78 -34.95 -8.76
N ALA A 866 -28.40 -35.38 -9.86
CA ALA A 866 -29.12 -34.50 -10.79
C ALA A 866 -30.31 -33.75 -10.13
N SER A 867 -31.06 -34.41 -9.24
CA SER A 867 -32.21 -33.81 -8.55
C SER A 867 -31.81 -32.63 -7.66
N MET A 868 -30.72 -32.76 -6.91
CA MET A 868 -30.20 -31.68 -6.06
C MET A 868 -29.66 -30.53 -6.91
N LEU A 869 -29.02 -30.84 -8.04
CA LEU A 869 -28.56 -29.83 -8.99
C LEU A 869 -29.73 -29.00 -9.55
N PHE A 870 -30.80 -29.68 -9.96
CA PHE A 870 -32.02 -29.03 -10.45
C PHE A 870 -32.71 -28.21 -9.36
N GLU A 871 -32.73 -28.70 -8.13
CA GLU A 871 -33.28 -27.96 -6.99
C GLU A 871 -32.50 -26.66 -6.77
N LYS A 872 -31.16 -26.73 -6.67
CA LYS A 872 -30.31 -25.57 -6.35
C LYS A 872 -30.26 -24.54 -7.47
N LEU A 873 -30.10 -24.98 -8.72
CA LEU A 873 -29.93 -24.06 -9.86
C LEU A 873 -31.24 -23.51 -10.43
N LYS A 874 -32.38 -24.18 -10.20
CA LYS A 874 -33.66 -23.75 -10.75
C LYS A 874 -34.70 -23.50 -9.67
N ASN A 875 -35.07 -24.51 -8.87
CA ASN A 875 -36.23 -24.41 -7.98
C ASN A 875 -36.03 -23.39 -6.85
N THR A 876 -34.85 -23.36 -6.23
CA THR A 876 -34.55 -22.46 -5.10
C THR A 876 -33.90 -21.13 -5.52
N SER A 877 -33.64 -20.94 -6.82
CA SER A 877 -32.95 -19.77 -7.37
C SER A 877 -33.94 -18.81 -8.04
N ASP A 878 -34.32 -19.09 -9.28
CA ASP A 878 -35.03 -18.17 -10.18
C ASP A 878 -36.07 -18.89 -11.05
N LEU A 879 -36.77 -19.87 -10.47
CA LEU A 879 -37.89 -20.56 -11.11
C LEU A 879 -38.92 -19.56 -11.65
N TYR A 880 -39.25 -19.67 -12.93
CA TYR A 880 -40.20 -18.78 -13.60
C TYR A 880 -41.08 -19.55 -14.60
N GLU A 881 -42.34 -19.12 -14.71
CA GLU A 881 -43.32 -19.67 -15.65
C GLU A 881 -43.29 -18.86 -16.95
N ILE A 882 -42.91 -19.52 -18.04
CA ILE A 882 -42.74 -18.95 -19.38
C ILE A 882 -43.76 -19.58 -20.31
N TRP A 883 -44.42 -18.75 -21.10
CA TRP A 883 -45.32 -19.17 -22.16
C TRP A 883 -44.57 -19.19 -23.49
N ILE A 884 -44.74 -20.25 -24.27
CA ILE A 884 -44.05 -20.44 -25.55
C ILE A 884 -45.08 -20.79 -26.62
N TYR A 885 -44.97 -20.14 -27.79
CA TYR A 885 -45.79 -20.45 -28.95
C TYR A 885 -45.38 -21.79 -29.55
N HIS A 886 -46.35 -22.68 -29.75
CA HIS A 886 -46.14 -24.00 -30.33
C HIS A 886 -45.69 -23.92 -31.80
N ASP A 887 -46.28 -22.99 -32.56
CA ASP A 887 -46.10 -22.93 -34.02
C ASP A 887 -44.75 -22.30 -34.43
N CYS A 888 -44.23 -21.37 -33.64
CA CYS A 888 -43.00 -20.63 -33.96
C CYS A 888 -41.86 -20.82 -32.97
N SER A 889 -42.06 -21.64 -31.93
CA SER A 889 -41.08 -21.96 -30.88
C SER A 889 -40.49 -20.72 -30.17
N MET A 890 -41.22 -19.61 -30.18
CA MET A 890 -40.80 -18.34 -29.58
C MET A 890 -41.43 -18.13 -28.21
N ILE A 891 -40.67 -17.53 -27.30
CA ILE A 891 -41.16 -17.10 -25.99
C ILE A 891 -42.20 -15.98 -26.18
N CYS A 892 -43.36 -16.12 -25.55
CA CYS A 892 -44.43 -15.13 -25.57
C CYS A 892 -44.04 -13.89 -24.76
N SER A 893 -44.41 -12.72 -25.25
CA SER A 893 -44.17 -11.42 -24.58
C SER A 893 -45.14 -11.15 -23.42
N SER A 894 -46.33 -11.73 -23.44
CA SER A 894 -47.41 -11.49 -22.47
C SER A 894 -48.16 -12.79 -22.13
N SER A 895 -48.97 -12.75 -21.06
CA SER A 895 -49.88 -13.84 -20.71
C SER A 895 -50.86 -14.12 -21.86
N PRO A 896 -51.27 -15.39 -22.07
CA PRO A 896 -52.03 -15.81 -23.25
C PRO A 896 -53.38 -15.08 -23.44
N SER A 897 -53.91 -14.43 -22.39
CA SER A 897 -55.17 -13.69 -22.43
C SER A 897 -55.13 -12.34 -23.16
N ILE A 898 -53.96 -11.76 -23.46
CA ILE A 898 -53.86 -10.35 -23.90
C ILE A 898 -53.39 -10.18 -25.36
N ASN A 899 -52.71 -11.16 -25.96
CA ASN A 899 -52.14 -10.96 -27.31
C ASN A 899 -51.75 -12.26 -28.03
N CYS A 900 -52.65 -13.25 -28.06
CA CYS A 900 -52.48 -14.42 -28.90
C CYS A 900 -53.48 -14.34 -30.05
N ASN A 901 -53.01 -14.01 -31.26
CA ASN A 901 -53.76 -14.06 -32.52
C ASN A 901 -54.19 -15.51 -32.88
N GLY A 902 -54.87 -16.21 -31.97
CA GLY A 902 -55.30 -17.61 -32.13
C GLY A 902 -54.19 -18.67 -32.10
N ARG A 903 -52.94 -18.32 -31.74
CA ARG A 903 -51.81 -19.27 -31.74
C ARG A 903 -51.78 -20.14 -30.49
N ASN A 904 -51.47 -21.43 -30.66
CA ASN A 904 -51.35 -22.37 -29.55
C ASN A 904 -50.14 -22.03 -28.67
N THR A 905 -50.37 -21.90 -27.36
CA THR A 905 -49.31 -21.62 -26.36
C THR A 905 -49.28 -22.70 -25.29
N LYS A 906 -48.08 -22.99 -24.76
CA LYS A 906 -47.88 -23.93 -23.66
C LYS A 906 -47.03 -23.30 -22.57
N GLU A 907 -47.37 -23.62 -21.32
CA GLU A 907 -46.64 -23.15 -20.13
C GLU A 907 -45.46 -24.06 -19.81
N HIS A 908 -44.30 -23.45 -19.54
CA HIS A 908 -43.08 -24.14 -19.14
C HIS A 908 -42.42 -23.47 -17.94
N ARG A 909 -41.98 -24.29 -16.98
CA ARG A 909 -41.20 -23.85 -15.83
C ARG A 909 -39.71 -23.90 -16.17
N LEU A 910 -39.08 -22.74 -16.31
CA LEU A 910 -37.66 -22.60 -16.65
C LEU A 910 -37.00 -21.54 -15.75
N PRO A 911 -35.67 -21.53 -15.63
CA PRO A 911 -34.97 -20.44 -14.95
C PRO A 911 -35.23 -19.10 -15.65
N TYR A 912 -35.48 -18.04 -14.88
CA TYR A 912 -35.67 -16.69 -15.41
C TYR A 912 -34.42 -16.19 -16.14
N SER A 913 -33.24 -16.53 -15.65
CA SER A 913 -31.96 -16.23 -16.31
C SER A 913 -31.91 -16.72 -17.76
N PHE A 914 -32.49 -17.88 -18.06
CA PHE A 914 -32.60 -18.38 -19.44
C PHE A 914 -33.53 -17.52 -20.30
N LYS A 915 -34.68 -17.07 -19.76
CA LYS A 915 -35.58 -16.12 -20.44
C LYS A 915 -34.84 -14.83 -20.80
N LEU A 916 -34.11 -14.27 -19.83
CA LEU A 916 -33.36 -13.04 -20.00
C LEU A 916 -32.29 -13.20 -21.09
N LEU A 917 -31.52 -14.29 -21.05
CA LEU A 917 -30.52 -14.62 -22.08
C LEU A 917 -31.16 -14.72 -23.47
N ALA A 918 -32.30 -15.40 -23.60
CA ALA A 918 -32.98 -15.53 -24.88
C ALA A 918 -33.45 -14.17 -25.43
N GLN A 919 -33.87 -13.25 -24.56
CA GLN A 919 -34.23 -11.88 -24.94
C GLN A 919 -33.01 -11.05 -25.36
N GLU A 920 -31.90 -11.14 -24.62
CA GLU A 920 -30.64 -10.46 -24.97
C GLU A 920 -30.08 -10.95 -26.31
N LEU A 921 -30.11 -12.27 -26.54
CA LEU A 921 -29.72 -12.86 -27.83
C LEU A 921 -30.63 -12.40 -28.97
N SER A 922 -31.94 -12.30 -28.72
CA SER A 922 -32.88 -11.78 -29.72
C SER A 922 -32.58 -10.32 -30.09
N ILE A 923 -32.11 -9.49 -29.15
CA ILE A 923 -31.67 -8.11 -29.41
C ILE A 923 -30.41 -8.11 -30.28
N ALA A 924 -29.51 -9.08 -30.08
CA ALA A 924 -28.34 -9.30 -30.92
C ALA A 924 -28.66 -9.98 -32.27
N ASN A 925 -29.95 -10.06 -32.66
CA ASN A 925 -30.45 -10.76 -33.86
C ASN A 925 -30.13 -12.27 -33.89
N ILE A 926 -29.90 -12.89 -32.73
CA ILE A 926 -29.73 -14.34 -32.59
C ILE A 926 -31.06 -14.92 -32.09
N ARG A 927 -31.76 -15.63 -32.96
CA ARG A 927 -33.06 -16.23 -32.63
C ARG A 927 -32.88 -17.53 -31.83
N VAL A 928 -33.41 -17.56 -30.61
CA VAL A 928 -33.49 -18.78 -29.78
C VAL A 928 -34.85 -19.45 -29.97
N GLY A 929 -34.86 -20.58 -30.68
CA GLY A 929 -36.06 -21.41 -30.86
C GLY A 929 -36.03 -22.64 -29.95
N LEU A 930 -37.10 -22.85 -29.18
CA LEU A 930 -37.26 -24.04 -28.34
C LEU A 930 -38.05 -25.10 -29.11
N LYS A 931 -37.36 -26.15 -29.57
CA LYS A 931 -37.99 -27.32 -30.18
C LYS A 931 -38.37 -28.32 -29.10
N TYR A 932 -39.59 -28.81 -29.16
CA TYR A 932 -40.09 -29.87 -28.31
C TYR A 932 -40.02 -31.19 -29.07
N SER A 933 -39.59 -32.24 -28.37
CA SER A 933 -39.72 -33.64 -28.79
C SER A 933 -41.01 -34.23 -28.24
#